data_AF-A0A174FQ85-F1
#
_entry.id   AF-A0A174FQ85-F1
#
_cell.length_a   1.000
_cell.length_b   1.000
_cell.length_c   1.000
_cell.angle_alpha   90.00
_cell.angle_beta   90.00
_cell.angle_gamma   90.00
#
_symmetry.space_group_name_H-M   'P 1'
#
loop_
_entity.id
_entity.type
_entity.pdbx_description
1 polymer ?
#
loop_
_entity_poly.entity_id
_entity_poly.type
_entity_poly.pdbx_seq_one_letter_code
_entity_poly.pdbx_strand_id
1 'polypeptide(L)'
;MREKRLVNKKKSIIWMMIITLLFTVQSMPQRVKAAEQTVGNMVIMVTFEKDDDGNNLTDEFADGYPQTGKYYCWNQKSGKGSEAGVSYFKDIYTKETGSLPHYINTISDGKVQVNCYFPQEDSVGKVTTIRLSGKASDYLNPDSVEDSRFVGAVIETLKKTTFSQNLSAAELDSWNQDGCIDNLTILVQGKNTGSFGSHKSEYGGTEKVCFGLQVGAYNVISTEALRSQATSTAYSLVSHEFLHTLGAPDLYRTTGDDGIPVGIWDQMAQVPRIAQYPLAYIRSQMGWMDIQEVTESGDYTLEPASAKAGNRAYILKTSMSESEYFVIEYRQKKQQEKEYDNFLPVEKGLIVYRVNEAVENQTNKAGKNYIYVYRPGTSEDHEAAKEQVSNGSSGLRNAVYDAAIGVGNRTSLGSSDMSAPCTQDTIFYSDGSNSGIVIDNIRFQENGTATFHVEFPALSEENYWIKQDTTLADMQSLSMTEDADKGMMYLAGAQGQNGNSFVKVYANLLDGTGWKQTGQELEAAAGTSPKVYFYGGVLYLAYQNRQYQTCVSKLQANGWSAPIICNDNTYWENYQFVENQGKLWLAYSSANILKIWDFQSGRQKAMLKVSSLSIGNPSVFNYEGELYAVYADYFAKDPTAKKGKIAKYSEDQQKWQDIYTINGISTVKVSDVKVQANKINIVASNDASEEPLLISGTPESGFTEEKLSGISASNRVQLQWKDGVAYVIWCDNATLRARYQKNGIWTDMSTQICSDAYVFDTVVIKNVLYVGNSSLTSGVTLRKMKTVEGTPEIPSPPAAVPGSNEVLIQLPAGYDAGAKIYIDGVAYTSASWNQNTSARLVSIGKQGAKTAVIYQYNASGIPVGMYVWLLEYNGTYYTAQAVPELQDLFSYHGFSVRYTGNTGLRCSFGIDTTKKSQLISTGGMGGYRLTEMGTLIMNPDNRNNYPMVYGGDKVAGGRTFYIENGKTYNKVIRTVNGREQFANVLVGLPPSRYATNYVFRAYAVMEHNGTQVVIYGPEMSRSMYTVCKQILDRGDFKQGSAGYVFLKNITDSVETTR
;
A
#
# COMPACT_ATOMS: atom_id res chain seq x y z
N MET A 1 -38.61 40.06 18.64
CA MET A 1 -39.18 38.70 18.81
C MET A 1 -38.66 37.65 17.82
N ARG A 2 -38.05 38.02 16.68
CA ARG A 2 -37.48 37.07 15.69
C ARG A 2 -36.10 36.51 16.07
N GLU A 3 -35.31 37.24 16.87
CA GLU A 3 -33.97 36.80 17.31
C GLU A 3 -33.98 35.78 18.47
N LYS A 4 -34.94 35.86 19.41
CA LYS A 4 -35.07 34.86 20.49
C LYS A 4 -35.49 33.47 19.99
N ARG A 5 -36.10 33.36 18.79
CA ARG A 5 -36.43 32.06 18.16
C ARG A 5 -35.25 31.40 17.44
N LEU A 6 -34.22 32.15 17.02
CA LEU A 6 -33.02 31.58 16.38
C LEU A 6 -32.02 31.02 17.39
N VAL A 7 -31.90 31.63 18.57
CA VAL A 7 -30.98 31.19 19.63
C VAL A 7 -31.47 29.88 20.30
N ASN A 8 -32.78 29.71 20.47
CA ASN A 8 -33.36 28.45 20.98
C ASN A 8 -33.31 27.31 19.94
N LYS A 9 -33.40 27.60 18.63
CA LYS A 9 -33.18 26.60 17.57
C LYS A 9 -31.73 26.11 17.52
N LYS A 10 -30.74 26.99 17.69
CA LYS A 10 -29.31 26.61 17.74
C LYS A 10 -28.95 25.78 18.98
N LYS A 11 -29.50 26.11 20.16
CA LYS A 11 -29.28 25.30 21.38
C LYS A 11 -29.95 23.91 21.31
N SER A 12 -31.12 23.80 20.66
CA SER A 12 -31.80 22.52 20.45
C SER A 12 -31.08 21.61 19.45
N ILE A 13 -30.47 22.19 18.40
CA ILE A 13 -29.68 21.44 17.40
C ILE A 13 -28.35 20.96 18.00
N ILE A 14 -27.71 21.78 18.86
CA ILE A 14 -26.47 21.41 19.56
C ILE A 14 -26.75 20.34 20.64
N TRP A 15 -27.88 20.40 21.34
CA TRP A 15 -28.29 19.35 22.28
C TRP A 15 -28.69 18.04 21.57
N MET A 16 -29.37 18.10 20.42
CA MET A 16 -29.64 16.92 19.61
C MET A 16 -28.35 16.28 19.09
N MET A 17 -27.38 17.07 18.61
CA MET A 17 -26.07 16.57 18.15
C MET A 17 -25.26 15.93 19.28
N ILE A 18 -25.28 16.48 20.51
CA ILE A 18 -24.57 15.90 21.66
C ILE A 18 -25.22 14.58 22.10
N ILE A 19 -26.56 14.48 22.04
CA ILE A 19 -27.26 13.22 22.32
C ILE A 19 -26.99 12.19 21.21
N THR A 20 -26.97 12.59 19.92
CA THR A 20 -26.57 11.67 18.84
C THR A 20 -25.12 11.23 18.97
N LEU A 21 -24.21 12.11 19.44
CA LEU A 21 -22.81 11.78 19.69
C LEU A 21 -22.61 10.87 20.92
N LEU A 22 -23.50 10.93 21.91
CA LEU A 22 -23.45 10.04 23.08
C LEU A 22 -24.01 8.65 22.75
N PHE A 23 -24.97 8.55 21.84
CA PHE A 23 -25.45 7.26 21.33
C PHE A 23 -24.51 6.60 20.30
N THR A 24 -23.71 7.36 19.54
CA THR A 24 -22.74 6.80 18.57
C THR A 24 -21.40 6.38 19.16
N VAL A 25 -21.14 6.64 20.45
CA VAL A 25 -19.90 6.23 21.13
C VAL A 25 -20.04 4.89 21.86
N GLN A 26 -21.22 4.25 21.82
CA GLN A 26 -21.42 2.89 22.34
C GLN A 26 -21.27 1.77 21.29
N SER A 27 -20.97 2.06 20.02
CA SER A 27 -20.92 1.06 18.94
C SER A 27 -19.52 0.55 18.57
N MET A 28 -18.50 0.75 19.40
CA MET A 28 -17.27 -0.03 19.29
C MET A 28 -17.31 -1.21 20.24
N PRO A 29 -17.24 -2.47 19.77
CA PRO A 29 -16.78 -3.52 20.65
C PRO A 29 -15.29 -3.26 20.93
N GLN A 30 -15.00 -2.58 22.04
CA GLN A 30 -13.82 -3.01 22.79
C GLN A 30 -14.00 -4.52 23.02
N ARG A 31 -12.92 -5.31 22.96
CA ARG A 31 -12.95 -6.73 23.39
C ARG A 31 -13.35 -6.77 24.88
N VAL A 32 -14.64 -6.67 25.17
CA VAL A 32 -15.20 -6.79 26.50
C VAL A 32 -15.28 -8.28 26.73
N LYS A 33 -14.47 -8.79 27.66
CA LYS A 33 -14.77 -10.06 28.30
C LYS A 33 -16.20 -9.93 28.83
N ALA A 34 -17.17 -10.63 28.25
CA ALA A 34 -18.48 -10.65 28.86
C ALA A 34 -18.31 -11.31 30.24
N ALA A 35 -18.44 -10.51 31.31
CA ALA A 35 -18.79 -11.04 32.62
C ALA A 35 -20.12 -11.81 32.49
N GLU A 36 -20.42 -12.71 33.42
CA GLU A 36 -21.77 -13.30 33.48
C GLU A 36 -22.81 -12.17 33.52
N GLN A 37 -23.76 -12.18 32.59
CA GLN A 37 -24.79 -11.15 32.41
C GLN A 37 -26.14 -11.73 32.82
N THR A 38 -26.88 -11.00 33.64
CA THR A 38 -28.32 -11.22 33.84
C THR A 38 -29.06 -10.06 33.22
N VAL A 39 -30.07 -10.33 32.40
CA VAL A 39 -30.83 -9.32 31.65
C VAL A 39 -32.31 -9.46 31.97
N GLY A 40 -32.91 -8.37 32.45
CA GLY A 40 -34.33 -8.25 32.77
C GLY A 40 -35.13 -7.89 31.52
N ASN A 41 -35.93 -8.82 31.02
CA ASN A 41 -36.81 -8.58 29.88
C ASN A 41 -38.25 -8.37 30.36
N MET A 42 -38.75 -7.14 30.32
CA MET A 42 -40.15 -6.85 30.59
C MET A 42 -40.98 -7.10 29.33
N VAL A 43 -41.92 -8.06 29.39
CA VAL A 43 -42.80 -8.37 28.27
C VAL A 43 -44.18 -7.78 28.52
N ILE A 44 -44.64 -6.95 27.59
CA ILE A 44 -45.98 -6.35 27.62
C ILE A 44 -46.77 -6.68 26.36
N MET A 45 -48.09 -6.72 26.52
CA MET A 45 -49.08 -6.99 25.48
C MET A 45 -49.94 -5.75 25.27
N VAL A 46 -49.97 -5.29 24.02
CA VAL A 46 -50.66 -4.08 23.58
C VAL A 46 -51.72 -4.42 22.54
N THR A 47 -52.95 -3.97 22.77
CA THR A 47 -54.09 -4.11 21.87
C THR A 47 -54.76 -2.76 21.64
N PHE A 48 -55.80 -2.74 20.81
CA PHE A 48 -56.52 -1.52 20.43
C PHE A 48 -58.00 -1.64 20.79
N GLU A 49 -58.69 -0.51 20.94
CA GLU A 49 -60.14 -0.51 21.17
C GLU A 49 -60.90 -1.10 19.99
N LYS A 50 -60.49 -0.76 18.77
CA LYS A 50 -61.17 -1.04 17.53
C LYS A 50 -60.35 -1.88 16.55
N ASP A 51 -61.03 -2.71 15.77
CA ASP A 51 -60.45 -3.35 14.59
C ASP A 51 -60.38 -2.38 13.39
N ASP A 52 -59.82 -2.83 12.27
CA ASP A 52 -59.68 -2.00 11.07
C ASP A 52 -61.04 -1.55 10.47
N ASP A 53 -62.12 -2.28 10.79
CA ASP A 53 -63.50 -2.01 10.37
C ASP A 53 -64.27 -1.12 11.37
N GLY A 54 -63.67 -0.76 12.50
CA GLY A 54 -64.27 0.09 13.53
C GLY A 54 -65.14 -0.63 14.56
N ASN A 55 -65.18 -1.96 14.55
CA ASN A 55 -65.84 -2.78 15.57
C ASN A 55 -64.94 -2.93 16.81
N ASN A 56 -65.47 -3.42 17.92
CA ASN A 56 -64.63 -3.71 19.09
C ASN A 56 -63.66 -4.84 18.77
N LEU A 57 -62.36 -4.57 18.94
CA LEU A 57 -61.32 -5.57 18.68
C LEU A 57 -61.40 -6.70 19.72
N THR A 58 -61.41 -7.95 19.27
CA THR A 58 -61.23 -9.10 20.16
C THR A 58 -59.76 -9.17 20.58
N ASP A 59 -59.50 -9.30 21.88
CA ASP A 59 -58.14 -9.30 22.39
C ASP A 59 -57.46 -10.65 22.13
N GLU A 60 -56.49 -10.70 21.23
CA GLU A 60 -55.82 -11.95 20.87
C GLU A 60 -54.98 -12.52 22.02
N PHE A 61 -54.53 -11.70 22.97
CA PHE A 61 -53.71 -12.15 24.09
C PHE A 61 -54.57 -12.62 25.26
N ALA A 62 -55.61 -11.87 25.59
CA ALA A 62 -56.58 -12.23 26.61
C ALA A 62 -57.56 -13.28 26.05
N ASP A 63 -58.49 -12.87 25.20
CA ASP A 63 -59.61 -13.71 24.75
C ASP A 63 -59.17 -14.89 23.87
N GLY A 64 -58.12 -14.70 23.06
CA GLY A 64 -57.54 -15.73 22.18
C GLY A 64 -58.16 -15.79 20.79
N TYR A 65 -57.54 -16.56 19.89
CA TYR A 65 -57.99 -16.76 18.52
C TYR A 65 -57.71 -18.20 18.01
N PRO A 66 -58.54 -18.72 17.09
CA PRO A 66 -58.30 -20.01 16.46
C PRO A 66 -57.36 -19.89 15.25
N GLN A 67 -56.41 -20.81 15.10
CA GLN A 67 -55.60 -20.98 13.89
C GLN A 67 -55.21 -22.45 13.71
N THR A 68 -55.37 -22.99 12.50
CA THR A 68 -54.98 -24.39 12.15
C THR A 68 -55.49 -25.47 13.12
N GLY A 69 -56.74 -25.34 13.61
CA GLY A 69 -57.33 -26.30 14.55
C GLY A 69 -56.79 -26.24 15.98
N LYS A 70 -56.02 -25.20 16.33
CA LYS A 70 -55.55 -24.91 17.69
C LYS A 70 -56.05 -23.53 18.13
N TYR A 71 -56.12 -23.33 19.44
CA TYR A 71 -56.49 -22.06 20.06
C TYR A 71 -55.26 -21.40 20.70
N TYR A 72 -55.01 -20.13 20.39
CA TYR A 72 -53.84 -19.38 20.81
C TYR A 72 -54.24 -18.16 21.64
N CYS A 73 -53.61 -17.99 22.79
CA CYS A 73 -53.74 -16.86 23.70
C CYS A 73 -52.47 -16.76 24.55
N TRP A 74 -52.41 -15.83 25.52
CA TRP A 74 -51.25 -15.69 26.41
C TRP A 74 -50.92 -16.97 27.18
N ASN A 75 -51.93 -17.59 27.79
CA ASN A 75 -51.90 -18.91 28.42
C ASN A 75 -53.35 -19.44 28.58
N GLN A 76 -53.51 -20.70 29.02
CA GLN A 76 -54.83 -21.36 29.16
C GLN A 76 -55.87 -20.58 29.98
N LYS A 77 -55.46 -19.70 30.88
CA LYS A 77 -56.35 -18.98 31.80
C LYS A 77 -56.76 -17.60 31.30
N SER A 78 -56.17 -17.14 30.20
CA SER A 78 -56.52 -15.88 29.58
C SER A 78 -57.80 -15.98 28.71
N GLY A 79 -58.11 -17.14 28.11
CA GLY A 79 -59.19 -17.29 27.11
C GLY A 79 -60.51 -17.94 27.59
N LYS A 80 -61.51 -18.00 26.68
CA LYS A 80 -62.81 -18.65 26.92
C LYS A 80 -62.70 -20.19 26.92
N GLY A 81 -62.55 -20.79 28.11
CA GLY A 81 -63.03 -22.14 28.47
C GLY A 81 -62.41 -23.36 27.79
N SER A 82 -61.80 -24.25 28.60
CA SER A 82 -61.67 -25.73 28.50
C SER A 82 -61.32 -26.45 27.18
N GLU A 83 -61.12 -25.80 26.04
CA GLU A 83 -60.65 -26.48 24.82
C GLU A 83 -59.14 -26.77 24.91
N ALA A 84 -58.75 -28.01 24.62
CA ALA A 84 -57.36 -28.45 24.66
C ALA A 84 -56.54 -27.84 23.51
N GLY A 85 -56.08 -26.59 23.68
CA GLY A 85 -55.13 -25.90 22.81
C GLY A 85 -53.68 -26.08 23.25
N VAL A 86 -52.76 -26.26 22.28
CA VAL A 86 -51.42 -26.86 22.47
C VAL A 86 -50.23 -25.87 22.28
N SER A 87 -50.46 -24.54 22.26
CA SER A 87 -49.37 -23.55 22.28
C SER A 87 -49.89 -22.17 22.67
N TYR A 88 -49.18 -21.44 23.53
CA TYR A 88 -49.60 -20.11 23.99
C TYR A 88 -48.43 -19.11 24.00
N PHE A 89 -48.68 -17.80 23.85
CA PHE A 89 -47.62 -16.79 23.67
C PHE A 89 -46.57 -16.80 24.79
N LYS A 90 -46.97 -17.13 26.02
CA LYS A 90 -46.05 -17.25 27.17
C LYS A 90 -44.97 -18.33 26.97
N ASP A 91 -45.24 -19.39 26.19
CA ASP A 91 -44.25 -20.44 25.90
C ASP A 91 -42.97 -19.91 25.25
N ILE A 92 -43.07 -18.81 24.50
CA ILE A 92 -41.93 -18.11 23.89
C ILE A 92 -40.89 -17.73 24.95
N TYR A 93 -41.32 -17.49 26.20
CA TYR A 93 -40.49 -16.98 27.28
C TYR A 93 -40.29 -17.98 28.41
N THR A 94 -41.19 -18.95 28.61
CA THR A 94 -41.17 -19.81 29.81
C THR A 94 -40.89 -21.28 29.56
N LYS A 95 -40.92 -21.73 28.30
CA LYS A 95 -40.72 -23.15 27.99
C LYS A 95 -39.28 -23.56 28.31
N GLU A 96 -39.11 -24.76 28.88
CA GLU A 96 -37.78 -25.28 29.26
C GLU A 96 -36.79 -25.35 28.08
N THR A 97 -37.31 -25.63 26.87
CA THR A 97 -36.54 -25.68 25.61
C THR A 97 -37.31 -24.97 24.50
N GLY A 98 -36.62 -24.26 23.61
CA GLY A 98 -37.26 -23.49 22.53
C GLY A 98 -38.02 -22.26 23.06
N SER A 99 -37.39 -21.55 23.99
CA SER A 99 -37.79 -20.24 24.49
C SER A 99 -36.63 -19.25 24.34
N LEU A 100 -36.93 -17.96 24.41
CA LEU A 100 -35.93 -16.88 24.38
C LEU A 100 -34.85 -17.09 25.46
N PRO A 101 -35.18 -17.28 26.76
CA PRO A 101 -34.15 -17.50 27.77
C PRO A 101 -33.30 -18.73 27.53
N HIS A 102 -33.91 -19.86 27.14
CA HIS A 102 -33.18 -21.08 26.88
C HIS A 102 -32.22 -20.93 25.70
N TYR A 103 -32.66 -20.28 24.62
CA TYR A 103 -31.83 -20.04 23.44
C TYR A 103 -30.63 -19.16 23.75
N ILE A 104 -30.86 -17.98 24.33
CA ILE A 104 -29.78 -17.04 24.68
C ILE A 104 -28.78 -17.68 25.64
N ASN A 105 -29.27 -18.41 26.65
CA ASN A 105 -28.40 -19.13 27.59
C ASN A 105 -27.57 -20.21 26.88
N THR A 106 -28.17 -20.95 25.94
CA THR A 106 -27.48 -22.02 25.24
C THR A 106 -26.38 -21.48 24.31
N ILE A 107 -26.69 -20.47 23.49
CA ILE A 107 -25.70 -19.93 22.53
C ILE A 107 -24.60 -19.10 23.21
N SER A 108 -24.83 -18.60 24.42
CA SER A 108 -23.82 -17.88 25.22
C SER A 108 -22.97 -18.79 26.11
N ASP A 109 -23.13 -20.12 26.02
CA ASP A 109 -22.52 -21.11 26.91
C ASP A 109 -22.83 -20.83 28.40
N GLY A 110 -24.01 -20.32 28.70
CA GLY A 110 -24.46 -19.98 30.06
C GLY A 110 -24.03 -18.59 30.55
N LYS A 111 -23.29 -17.81 29.76
CA LYS A 111 -22.81 -16.48 30.17
C LYS A 111 -23.90 -15.42 30.23
N VAL A 112 -25.01 -15.63 29.52
CA VAL A 112 -26.16 -14.72 29.55
C VAL A 112 -27.38 -15.46 30.07
N GLN A 113 -27.98 -14.92 31.13
CA GLN A 113 -29.26 -15.34 31.66
C GLN A 113 -30.30 -14.25 31.38
N VAL A 114 -31.42 -14.63 30.76
CA VAL A 114 -32.54 -13.71 30.51
C VAL A 114 -33.69 -14.05 31.43
N ASN A 115 -34.08 -13.12 32.28
CA ASN A 115 -35.25 -13.25 33.15
C ASN A 115 -36.40 -12.47 32.53
N CYS A 116 -37.47 -13.18 32.13
CA CYS A 116 -38.64 -12.54 31.51
C CYS A 116 -39.72 -12.28 32.56
N TYR A 117 -40.23 -11.05 32.60
CA TYR A 117 -41.22 -10.58 33.57
C TYR A 117 -42.53 -10.17 32.88
N PHE A 118 -43.66 -10.51 33.48
CA PHE A 118 -45.00 -10.37 32.87
C PHE A 118 -45.93 -9.54 33.78
N PRO A 119 -45.73 -8.22 33.89
CA PRO A 119 -46.40 -7.41 34.90
C PRO A 119 -47.93 -7.29 34.71
N GLN A 120 -48.43 -7.61 33.51
CA GLN A 120 -49.86 -7.63 33.19
C GLN A 120 -50.59 -8.91 33.60
N GLU A 121 -49.87 -9.95 34.01
CA GLU A 121 -50.42 -11.23 34.42
C GLU A 121 -50.74 -11.24 35.93
N ASP A 122 -51.97 -11.57 36.30
CA ASP A 122 -52.36 -11.67 37.71
C ASP A 122 -51.93 -12.99 38.38
N SER A 123 -52.20 -13.13 39.68
CA SER A 123 -51.84 -14.33 40.47
C SER A 123 -52.50 -15.62 39.98
N VAL A 124 -53.62 -15.52 39.25
CA VAL A 124 -54.26 -16.71 38.67
C VAL A 124 -53.73 -16.98 37.27
N GLY A 125 -53.02 -16.07 36.61
CA GLY A 125 -52.42 -16.23 35.30
C GLY A 125 -53.19 -15.53 34.18
N LYS A 126 -54.22 -14.73 34.49
CA LYS A 126 -54.96 -13.96 33.50
C LYS A 126 -54.21 -12.68 33.16
N VAL A 127 -54.14 -12.34 31.87
CA VAL A 127 -53.52 -11.09 31.40
C VAL A 127 -54.55 -9.98 31.19
N THR A 128 -54.19 -8.77 31.63
CA THR A 128 -54.89 -7.52 31.29
C THR A 128 -54.01 -6.67 30.37
N THR A 129 -54.37 -6.58 29.10
CA THR A 129 -53.60 -5.90 28.06
C THR A 129 -53.64 -4.38 28.19
N ILE A 130 -52.61 -3.71 27.65
CA ILE A 130 -52.61 -2.27 27.47
C ILE A 130 -53.46 -1.99 26.23
N ARG A 131 -54.58 -1.30 26.40
CA ARG A 131 -55.54 -1.05 25.32
C ARG A 131 -55.47 0.39 24.86
N LEU A 132 -54.90 0.63 23.68
CA LEU A 132 -54.77 1.95 23.07
C LEU A 132 -56.08 2.36 22.38
N SER A 133 -56.38 3.66 22.37
CA SER A 133 -57.60 4.22 21.79
C SER A 133 -57.66 4.06 20.27
N GLY A 134 -58.84 3.84 19.70
CA GLY A 134 -59.00 3.73 18.24
C GLY A 134 -58.50 2.38 17.69
N LYS A 135 -58.01 2.38 16.44
CA LYS A 135 -57.59 1.16 15.71
C LYS A 135 -56.09 1.11 15.50
N ALA A 136 -55.56 -0.09 15.23
CA ALA A 136 -54.13 -0.33 15.01
C ALA A 136 -53.54 0.58 13.90
N SER A 137 -54.28 0.77 12.81
CA SER A 137 -53.89 1.63 11.69
C SER A 137 -53.77 3.11 12.04
N ASP A 138 -54.32 3.57 13.17
CA ASP A 138 -54.13 4.94 13.64
C ASP A 138 -52.70 5.20 14.13
N TYR A 139 -51.94 4.15 14.45
CA TYR A 139 -50.57 4.22 14.97
C TYR A 139 -49.51 3.74 13.96
N LEU A 140 -49.95 3.25 12.80
CA LEU A 140 -49.07 2.87 11.70
C LEU A 140 -48.49 4.13 11.04
N ASN A 141 -47.18 4.12 10.85
CA ASN A 141 -46.53 4.98 9.87
C ASN A 141 -46.17 4.11 8.65
N PRO A 142 -46.97 4.12 7.56
CA PRO A 142 -46.75 3.23 6.43
C PRO A 142 -45.49 3.59 5.62
N ASP A 143 -44.99 4.82 5.74
CA ASP A 143 -43.89 5.34 4.93
C ASP A 143 -42.52 5.36 5.64
N SER A 144 -42.44 4.94 6.92
CA SER A 144 -41.16 4.85 7.66
C SER A 144 -41.22 3.86 8.83
N VAL A 145 -40.04 3.39 9.28
CA VAL A 145 -39.88 2.57 10.50
C VAL A 145 -39.89 3.44 11.78
N GLU A 146 -40.22 4.75 11.68
CA GLU A 146 -40.35 5.59 12.86
C GLU A 146 -41.66 5.27 13.59
N ASP A 147 -41.56 4.47 14.63
CA ASP A 147 -42.64 4.01 15.50
C ASP A 147 -42.94 4.97 16.67
N SER A 148 -42.35 6.17 16.64
CA SER A 148 -42.44 7.19 17.71
C SER A 148 -43.87 7.48 18.18
N ARG A 149 -44.86 7.44 17.27
CA ARG A 149 -46.27 7.60 17.61
C ARG A 149 -46.84 6.41 18.39
N PHE A 150 -46.53 5.20 17.96
CA PHE A 150 -46.96 3.97 18.63
C PHE A 150 -46.29 3.82 19.99
N VAL A 151 -44.95 3.84 20.01
CA VAL A 151 -44.17 3.70 21.24
C VAL A 151 -44.47 4.85 22.19
N GLY A 152 -44.60 6.09 21.72
CA GLY A 152 -45.01 7.22 22.55
C GLY A 152 -46.36 6.99 23.24
N ALA A 153 -47.34 6.40 22.56
CA ALA A 153 -48.63 6.05 23.15
C ALA A 153 -48.53 4.91 24.19
N VAL A 154 -47.68 3.91 23.92
CA VAL A 154 -47.38 2.84 24.87
C VAL A 154 -46.71 3.43 26.12
N ILE A 155 -45.67 4.24 25.97
CA ILE A 155 -44.95 4.91 27.06
C ILE A 155 -45.88 5.78 27.91
N GLU A 156 -46.74 6.58 27.28
CA GLU A 156 -47.74 7.39 27.99
C GLU A 156 -48.75 6.56 28.77
N THR A 157 -49.05 5.36 28.28
CA THR A 157 -49.95 4.43 28.98
C THR A 157 -49.22 3.71 30.12
N LEU A 158 -47.95 3.34 29.93
CA LEU A 158 -47.11 2.72 30.96
C LEU A 158 -46.97 3.61 32.20
N LYS A 159 -46.84 4.94 32.03
CA LYS A 159 -46.81 5.91 33.14
C LYS A 159 -48.05 5.88 34.03
N LYS A 160 -49.20 5.46 33.47
CA LYS A 160 -50.52 5.52 34.12
C LYS A 160 -51.04 4.14 34.51
N THR A 161 -50.40 3.08 34.03
CA THR A 161 -50.83 1.70 34.24
C THR A 161 -50.43 1.24 35.63
N THR A 162 -51.41 0.73 36.40
CA THR A 162 -51.13 -0.04 37.61
C THR A 162 -51.09 -1.52 37.22
N PHE A 163 -49.93 -2.14 37.37
CA PHE A 163 -49.72 -3.53 36.99
C PHE A 163 -50.24 -4.52 38.04
N SER A 164 -50.59 -5.72 37.57
CA SER A 164 -51.07 -6.83 38.42
C SER A 164 -49.96 -7.39 39.31
N GLN A 165 -48.71 -7.32 38.86
CA GLN A 165 -47.53 -7.70 39.64
C GLN A 165 -46.72 -6.47 40.04
N ASN A 166 -46.21 -6.50 41.27
CA ASN A 166 -45.30 -5.49 41.76
C ASN A 166 -43.85 -5.98 41.59
N LEU A 167 -43.21 -5.54 40.51
CA LEU A 167 -41.81 -5.84 40.21
C LEU A 167 -40.90 -4.77 40.85
N SER A 168 -39.70 -5.17 41.24
CA SER A 168 -38.66 -4.25 41.72
C SER A 168 -37.84 -3.69 40.57
N ALA A 169 -37.27 -2.49 40.75
CA ALA A 169 -36.35 -1.90 39.80
C ALA A 169 -35.14 -2.83 39.51
N ALA A 170 -34.62 -3.49 40.55
CA ALA A 170 -33.46 -4.39 40.44
C ALA A 170 -33.73 -5.67 39.61
N GLU A 171 -34.99 -6.07 39.45
CA GLU A 171 -35.36 -7.20 38.58
C GLU A 171 -35.34 -6.81 37.10
N LEU A 172 -35.69 -5.57 36.79
CA LEU A 172 -35.82 -5.07 35.42
C LEU A 172 -34.58 -4.34 34.91
N ASP A 173 -33.73 -3.86 35.82
CA ASP A 173 -32.45 -3.17 35.58
C ASP A 173 -31.33 -3.98 36.24
N SER A 174 -31.15 -5.20 35.74
CA SER A 174 -30.27 -6.22 36.33
C SER A 174 -28.91 -6.30 35.62
N TRP A 175 -28.83 -5.80 34.39
CA TRP A 175 -27.65 -5.95 33.55
C TRP A 175 -26.60 -4.89 33.85
N ASN A 176 -26.97 -3.61 33.75
CA ASN A 176 -26.01 -2.50 33.85
C ASN A 176 -26.35 -1.47 34.94
N GLN A 177 -27.53 -1.56 35.56
CA GLN A 177 -27.97 -0.68 36.66
C GLN A 177 -27.99 0.80 36.26
N ASP A 178 -28.35 1.09 35.01
CA ASP A 178 -28.32 2.44 34.44
C ASP A 178 -29.59 3.25 34.70
N GLY A 179 -30.58 2.67 35.39
CA GLY A 179 -31.88 3.27 35.67
C GLY A 179 -32.92 3.06 34.57
N CYS A 180 -32.61 2.27 33.55
CA CYS A 180 -33.54 1.83 32.51
C CYS A 180 -33.95 0.37 32.70
N ILE A 181 -35.10 0.00 32.15
CA ILE A 181 -35.43 -1.41 31.94
C ILE A 181 -34.41 -1.97 30.93
N ASP A 182 -33.72 -3.07 31.27
CA ASP A 182 -32.66 -3.66 30.44
C ASP A 182 -33.20 -3.96 29.02
N ASN A 183 -34.42 -4.50 28.92
CA ASN A 183 -35.15 -4.62 27.65
C ASN A 183 -36.68 -4.59 27.85
N LEU A 184 -37.38 -3.80 27.03
CA LEU A 184 -38.84 -3.84 26.93
C LEU A 184 -39.29 -4.58 25.66
N THR A 185 -39.89 -5.77 25.79
CA THR A 185 -40.54 -6.46 24.67
C THR A 185 -42.02 -6.07 24.58
N ILE A 186 -42.42 -5.46 23.47
CA ILE A 186 -43.79 -5.04 23.18
C ILE A 186 -44.40 -6.01 22.16
N LEU A 187 -45.30 -6.88 22.64
CA LEU A 187 -46.15 -7.71 21.79
C LEU A 187 -47.38 -6.90 21.38
N VAL A 188 -47.52 -6.59 20.09
CA VAL A 188 -48.61 -5.77 19.57
C VAL A 188 -49.57 -6.60 18.71
N GLN A 189 -50.88 -6.49 18.98
CA GLN A 189 -51.89 -7.12 18.16
C GLN A 189 -52.07 -6.36 16.85
N GLY A 190 -51.59 -6.90 15.73
CA GLY A 190 -51.64 -6.19 14.45
C GLY A 190 -50.85 -6.87 13.32
N LYS A 191 -50.84 -6.19 12.16
CA LYS A 191 -50.08 -6.59 10.97
C LYS A 191 -48.59 -6.33 11.14
N ASN A 192 -47.75 -7.15 10.54
CA ASN A 192 -46.29 -7.02 10.56
C ASN A 192 -45.81 -6.01 9.50
N THR A 193 -46.16 -4.73 9.68
CA THR A 193 -45.85 -3.65 8.73
C THR A 193 -45.64 -2.31 9.45
N GLY A 194 -44.86 -1.41 8.83
CA GLY A 194 -44.55 -0.08 9.37
C GLY A 194 -44.03 -0.17 10.81
N SER A 195 -44.60 0.63 11.71
CA SER A 195 -44.30 0.68 13.15
C SER A 195 -44.45 -0.65 13.91
N PHE A 196 -45.16 -1.64 13.34
CA PHE A 196 -45.38 -2.96 13.96
C PHE A 196 -44.55 -4.07 13.28
N GLY A 197 -43.73 -3.72 12.29
CA GLY A 197 -42.70 -4.62 11.79
C GLY A 197 -41.83 -5.10 12.94
N SER A 198 -41.43 -6.36 12.96
CA SER A 198 -40.55 -6.85 14.04
C SER A 198 -39.20 -6.14 13.97
N HIS A 199 -38.78 -5.52 15.08
CA HIS A 199 -37.52 -4.78 15.16
C HIS A 199 -37.10 -4.53 16.62
N LYS A 200 -35.81 -4.21 16.80
CA LYS A 200 -35.25 -3.55 17.99
C LYS A 200 -35.00 -2.07 17.72
N SER A 201 -35.25 -1.23 18.71
CA SER A 201 -34.95 0.21 18.67
C SER A 201 -34.63 0.74 20.07
N GLU A 202 -34.25 2.02 20.14
CA GLU A 202 -33.88 2.73 21.37
C GLU A 202 -34.86 3.87 21.62
N TYR A 203 -35.28 4.04 22.87
CA TYR A 203 -36.14 5.13 23.28
C TYR A 203 -35.32 6.26 23.92
N GLY A 204 -35.23 7.40 23.22
CA GLY A 204 -34.44 8.56 23.68
C GLY A 204 -35.10 9.41 24.78
N GLY A 205 -36.27 9.00 25.31
CA GLY A 205 -36.97 9.74 26.36
C GLY A 205 -36.41 9.46 27.75
N THR A 206 -36.35 10.48 28.60
CA THR A 206 -35.78 10.36 29.97
C THR A 206 -36.87 10.28 31.05
N GLU A 207 -38.13 10.19 30.67
CA GLU A 207 -39.23 9.98 31.61
C GLU A 207 -39.15 8.63 32.31
N LYS A 208 -39.44 8.63 33.61
CA LYS A 208 -39.76 7.39 34.32
C LYS A 208 -41.14 6.92 33.91
N VAL A 209 -41.25 5.62 33.65
CA VAL A 209 -42.50 4.96 33.26
C VAL A 209 -43.09 4.20 34.45
N CYS A 210 -42.89 2.89 34.52
CA CYS A 210 -43.32 2.01 35.59
C CYS A 210 -42.13 1.60 36.47
N PHE A 211 -42.41 1.16 37.69
CA PHE A 211 -41.42 0.67 38.66
C PHE A 211 -40.24 1.62 38.96
N GLY A 212 -40.39 2.92 38.62
CA GLY A 212 -39.36 3.94 38.84
C GLY A 212 -38.22 3.96 37.82
N LEU A 213 -38.34 3.21 36.72
CA LEU A 213 -37.32 3.07 35.66
C LEU A 213 -37.68 3.85 34.40
N GLN A 214 -36.68 4.13 33.56
CA GLN A 214 -36.83 4.64 32.20
C GLN A 214 -36.92 3.47 31.18
N VAL A 215 -37.22 3.75 29.92
CA VAL A 215 -37.10 2.76 28.83
C VAL A 215 -35.89 3.15 28.00
N GLY A 216 -34.94 2.23 27.87
CA GLY A 216 -33.81 2.34 26.94
C GLY A 216 -34.13 1.55 25.68
N ALA A 217 -33.65 0.31 25.61
CA ALA A 217 -33.90 -0.59 24.49
C ALA A 217 -35.29 -1.21 24.54
N TYR A 218 -35.92 -1.36 23.37
CA TYR A 218 -37.17 -2.08 23.23
C TYR A 218 -37.23 -2.90 21.94
N ASN A 219 -38.01 -3.98 21.98
CA ASN A 219 -38.38 -4.77 20.82
C ASN A 219 -39.88 -4.60 20.55
N VAL A 220 -40.27 -4.49 19.29
CA VAL A 220 -41.68 -4.56 18.88
C VAL A 220 -41.88 -5.83 18.09
N ILE A 221 -42.89 -6.64 18.45
CA ILE A 221 -43.22 -7.88 17.76
C ILE A 221 -44.73 -7.94 17.53
N SER A 222 -45.16 -8.07 16.27
CA SER A 222 -46.59 -8.16 15.94
C SER A 222 -47.14 -9.58 16.06
N THR A 223 -48.42 -9.71 16.40
CA THR A 223 -49.09 -11.02 16.42
C THR A 223 -49.12 -11.67 15.04
N GLU A 224 -49.19 -10.92 13.94
CA GLU A 224 -49.07 -11.50 12.59
C GLU A 224 -47.69 -12.13 12.34
N ALA A 225 -46.59 -11.51 12.79
CA ALA A 225 -45.26 -12.10 12.69
C ALA A 225 -45.14 -13.40 13.51
N LEU A 226 -45.73 -13.41 14.71
CA LEU A 226 -45.80 -14.60 15.56
C LEU A 226 -46.68 -15.72 14.99
N ARG A 227 -47.63 -15.39 14.10
CA ARG A 227 -48.52 -16.36 13.42
C ARG A 227 -47.92 -16.93 12.15
N SER A 228 -47.06 -16.17 11.47
CA SER A 228 -46.41 -16.59 10.22
C SER A 228 -45.27 -17.58 10.49
N GLN A 229 -44.54 -17.38 11.58
CA GLN A 229 -43.80 -18.42 12.27
C GLN A 229 -44.84 -19.32 12.95
N ALA A 230 -44.79 -20.65 12.85
CA ALA A 230 -45.69 -21.45 13.69
C ALA A 230 -45.46 -21.03 15.16
N THR A 231 -46.50 -20.78 15.95
CA THR A 231 -46.37 -20.17 17.29
C THR A 231 -45.42 -20.94 18.22
N SER A 232 -45.31 -22.26 18.05
CA SER A 232 -44.34 -23.12 18.77
C SER A 232 -42.87 -22.86 18.43
N THR A 233 -42.60 -22.09 17.38
CA THR A 233 -41.28 -21.72 16.87
C THR A 233 -41.07 -20.20 16.83
N ALA A 234 -42.05 -19.42 17.30
CA ALA A 234 -42.00 -17.96 17.28
C ALA A 234 -40.91 -17.37 18.19
N TYR A 235 -40.37 -18.16 19.13
CA TYR A 235 -39.20 -17.77 19.92
C TYR A 235 -37.98 -17.45 19.07
N SER A 236 -37.84 -18.05 17.87
CA SER A 236 -36.71 -17.80 16.97
C SER A 236 -36.68 -16.32 16.53
N LEU A 237 -37.84 -15.77 16.13
CA LEU A 237 -37.98 -14.36 15.76
C LEU A 237 -37.75 -13.43 16.95
N VAL A 238 -38.37 -13.71 18.09
CA VAL A 238 -38.18 -12.89 19.31
C VAL A 238 -36.72 -12.91 19.76
N SER A 239 -36.04 -14.04 19.61
CA SER A 239 -34.62 -14.16 19.94
C SER A 239 -33.71 -13.39 18.98
N HIS A 240 -34.07 -13.28 17.69
CA HIS A 240 -33.36 -12.43 16.74
C HIS A 240 -33.42 -10.96 17.17
N GLU A 241 -34.62 -10.44 17.47
CA GLU A 241 -34.76 -9.05 17.91
C GLU A 241 -34.06 -8.79 19.26
N PHE A 242 -34.12 -9.77 20.17
CA PHE A 242 -33.42 -9.67 21.45
C PHE A 242 -31.90 -9.72 21.31
N LEU A 243 -31.36 -10.43 20.31
CA LEU A 243 -29.91 -10.41 20.03
C LEU A 243 -29.42 -9.01 19.66
N HIS A 244 -30.24 -8.19 18.98
CA HIS A 244 -29.92 -6.77 18.75
C HIS A 244 -29.89 -5.93 20.04
N THR A 245 -30.68 -6.29 21.06
CA THR A 245 -30.60 -5.67 22.39
C THR A 245 -29.24 -5.95 23.02
N LEU A 246 -28.72 -7.18 22.85
CA LEU A 246 -27.40 -7.56 23.35
C LEU A 246 -26.24 -6.97 22.52
N GLY A 247 -26.52 -6.39 21.35
CA GLY A 247 -25.53 -5.73 20.47
C GLY A 247 -25.16 -6.50 19.20
N ALA A 248 -25.83 -7.61 18.88
CA ALA A 248 -25.55 -8.34 17.64
C ALA A 248 -26.01 -7.54 16.40
N PRO A 249 -25.20 -7.49 15.32
CA PRO A 249 -25.54 -6.72 14.11
C PRO A 249 -26.46 -7.50 13.17
N ASP A 250 -27.15 -6.78 12.29
CA ASP A 250 -27.83 -7.36 11.13
C ASP A 250 -26.82 -7.87 10.10
N LEU A 251 -26.97 -9.13 9.67
CA LEU A 251 -26.11 -9.78 8.67
C LEU A 251 -26.84 -10.07 7.33
N TYR A 252 -28.10 -9.67 7.20
CA TYR A 252 -28.85 -9.59 5.95
C TYR A 252 -28.88 -8.15 5.39
N ARG A 253 -29.34 -7.98 4.15
CA ARG A 253 -29.47 -6.67 3.48
C ARG A 253 -30.89 -6.13 3.54
N THR A 254 -31.04 -4.81 3.67
CA THR A 254 -32.35 -4.13 3.59
C THR A 254 -32.42 -3.05 2.50
N THR A 255 -31.34 -2.78 1.78
CA THR A 255 -31.21 -1.68 0.80
C THR A 255 -31.85 -1.95 -0.57
N GLY A 256 -32.60 -3.05 -0.72
CA GLY A 256 -33.22 -3.44 -2.00
C GLY A 256 -32.34 -4.34 -2.88
N ASP A 257 -31.14 -4.69 -2.42
CA ASP A 257 -30.30 -5.72 -3.04
C ASP A 257 -30.78 -7.13 -2.66
N ASP A 258 -30.95 -8.00 -3.64
CA ASP A 258 -31.42 -9.38 -3.50
C ASP A 258 -30.32 -10.40 -3.14
N GLY A 259 -29.10 -9.92 -2.87
CA GLY A 259 -27.96 -10.76 -2.47
C GLY A 259 -28.05 -11.30 -1.05
N ILE A 260 -27.55 -12.51 -0.83
CA ILE A 260 -27.58 -13.20 0.48
C ILE A 260 -26.13 -13.54 0.92
N PRO A 261 -25.44 -12.63 1.63
CA PRO A 261 -24.04 -12.80 1.96
C PRO A 261 -23.76 -13.88 3.02
N VAL A 262 -24.65 -14.07 3.99
CA VAL A 262 -24.49 -15.04 5.10
C VAL A 262 -25.60 -16.09 5.12
N GLY A 263 -26.86 -15.68 5.03
CA GLY A 263 -28.02 -16.57 4.89
C GLY A 263 -28.21 -17.54 6.06
N ILE A 264 -28.57 -18.78 5.75
CA ILE A 264 -28.93 -19.88 6.68
C ILE A 264 -27.79 -20.35 7.62
N TRP A 265 -26.70 -19.61 7.75
CA TRP A 265 -25.58 -19.97 8.63
C TRP A 265 -25.54 -19.14 9.91
N ASP A 266 -26.34 -18.08 10.00
CA ASP A 266 -26.43 -17.20 11.16
C ASP A 266 -27.89 -16.75 11.43
N GLN A 267 -28.32 -16.79 12.68
CA GLN A 267 -29.63 -16.29 13.12
C GLN A 267 -29.83 -14.80 12.79
N MET A 268 -28.75 -14.01 12.77
CA MET A 268 -28.76 -12.59 12.43
C MET A 268 -28.77 -12.32 10.92
N ALA A 269 -28.66 -13.37 10.09
CA ALA A 269 -28.70 -13.27 8.63
C ALA A 269 -29.96 -13.90 8.02
N GLN A 270 -30.53 -14.89 8.67
CA GLN A 270 -31.80 -15.49 8.29
C GLN A 270 -32.47 -16.05 9.53
N VAL A 271 -33.78 -15.82 9.69
CA VAL A 271 -34.56 -16.31 10.84
C VAL A 271 -35.39 -17.53 10.42
N PRO A 272 -34.85 -18.76 10.52
CA PRO A 272 -35.62 -19.97 10.31
C PRO A 272 -36.61 -20.22 11.45
N ARG A 273 -37.52 -21.18 11.26
CA ARG A 273 -38.49 -21.58 12.29
C ARG A 273 -37.78 -22.01 13.58
N ILE A 274 -36.84 -22.93 13.50
CA ILE A 274 -35.99 -23.31 14.63
C ILE A 274 -34.72 -22.49 14.53
N ALA A 275 -34.37 -21.77 15.60
CA ALA A 275 -33.24 -20.87 15.60
C ALA A 275 -31.91 -21.58 15.28
N GLN A 276 -30.98 -20.83 14.70
CA GLN A 276 -29.62 -21.28 14.40
C GLN A 276 -28.63 -20.72 15.41
N TYR A 277 -27.45 -21.33 15.52
CA TYR A 277 -26.37 -20.65 16.20
C TYR A 277 -25.94 -19.43 15.37
N PRO A 278 -25.75 -18.25 15.99
CA PRO A 278 -24.94 -17.21 15.37
C PRO A 278 -23.53 -17.74 15.09
N LEU A 279 -22.88 -17.20 14.06
CA LEU A 279 -21.50 -17.54 13.72
C LEU A 279 -20.61 -17.42 14.96
N ALA A 280 -19.63 -18.32 15.08
CA ALA A 280 -18.71 -18.34 16.21
C ALA A 280 -18.03 -16.98 16.40
N TYR A 281 -17.71 -16.30 15.29
CA TYR A 281 -17.16 -14.96 15.31
C TYR A 281 -18.08 -13.93 15.97
N ILE A 282 -19.38 -13.92 15.66
CA ILE A 282 -20.35 -13.02 16.33
C ILE A 282 -20.41 -13.34 17.83
N ARG A 283 -20.47 -14.62 18.20
CA ARG A 283 -20.46 -15.03 19.62
C ARG A 283 -19.17 -14.58 20.33
N SER A 284 -18.05 -14.54 19.62
CA SER A 284 -16.78 -14.04 20.15
C SER A 284 -16.78 -12.52 20.33
N GLN A 285 -17.33 -11.77 19.37
CA GLN A 285 -17.53 -10.31 19.49
C GLN A 285 -18.47 -9.94 20.65
N MET A 286 -19.46 -10.79 20.92
CA MET A 286 -20.35 -10.67 22.09
C MET A 286 -19.66 -11.03 23.42
N GLY A 287 -18.38 -11.41 23.38
CA GLY A 287 -17.59 -11.79 24.56
C GLY A 287 -17.92 -13.18 25.11
N TRP A 288 -18.68 -14.00 24.38
CA TRP A 288 -19.12 -15.30 24.87
C TRP A 288 -18.11 -16.42 24.66
N MET A 289 -17.15 -16.22 23.77
CA MET A 289 -16.10 -17.19 23.50
C MET A 289 -14.86 -16.52 22.90
N ASP A 290 -13.72 -17.20 23.02
CA ASP A 290 -12.51 -16.80 22.33
C ASP A 290 -12.34 -17.64 21.05
N ILE A 291 -11.73 -17.03 20.04
CA ILE A 291 -11.32 -17.72 18.81
C ILE A 291 -9.81 -17.55 18.67
N GLN A 292 -9.13 -18.66 18.44
CA GLN A 292 -7.69 -18.64 18.21
C GLN A 292 -7.40 -18.05 16.82
N GLU A 293 -6.45 -17.10 16.80
CA GLU A 293 -5.84 -16.62 15.56
C GLU A 293 -4.72 -17.57 15.13
N VAL A 294 -4.68 -17.87 13.84
CA VAL A 294 -3.74 -18.80 13.22
C VAL A 294 -3.11 -18.13 12.00
N THR A 295 -1.79 -18.27 11.90
CA THR A 295 -0.97 -17.67 10.82
C THR A 295 0.03 -18.66 10.21
N GLU A 296 -0.01 -19.93 10.62
CA GLU A 296 0.93 -20.97 10.20
C GLU A 296 0.20 -22.10 9.49
N SER A 297 0.82 -22.66 8.44
CA SER A 297 0.31 -23.86 7.80
C SER A 297 0.34 -25.05 8.75
N GLY A 298 -0.66 -25.94 8.65
CA GLY A 298 -0.70 -27.13 9.48
C GLY A 298 -2.07 -27.78 9.57
N ASP A 299 -2.13 -28.83 10.38
CA ASP A 299 -3.36 -29.56 10.67
C ASP A 299 -4.04 -28.99 11.92
N TYR A 300 -5.33 -28.70 11.78
CA TYR A 300 -6.16 -28.10 12.82
C TYR A 300 -7.35 -28.99 13.15
N THR A 301 -7.82 -28.90 14.39
CA THR A 301 -9.01 -29.62 14.87
C THR A 301 -10.07 -28.63 15.35
N LEU A 302 -11.31 -28.83 14.91
CA LEU A 302 -12.48 -28.08 15.31
C LEU A 302 -13.48 -28.96 16.06
N GLU A 303 -13.93 -28.46 17.19
CA GLU A 303 -15.18 -28.86 17.83
C GLU A 303 -16.37 -28.27 17.06
N PRO A 304 -17.54 -28.91 17.04
CA PRO A 304 -18.72 -28.34 16.41
C PRO A 304 -19.13 -27.03 17.10
N ALA A 305 -19.73 -26.09 16.36
CA ALA A 305 -20.17 -24.79 16.89
C ALA A 305 -21.06 -24.89 18.14
N SER A 306 -21.82 -25.98 18.27
CA SER A 306 -22.67 -26.30 19.43
C SER A 306 -21.93 -26.80 20.67
N ALA A 307 -20.63 -27.09 20.58
CA ALA A 307 -19.83 -27.50 21.74
C ALA A 307 -19.70 -26.35 22.74
N LYS A 308 -19.44 -26.68 24.02
CA LYS A 308 -19.29 -25.69 25.12
C LYS A 308 -17.83 -25.31 25.41
N ALA A 309 -16.88 -26.02 24.83
CA ALA A 309 -15.44 -25.83 25.05
C ALA A 309 -14.66 -26.30 23.82
N GLY A 310 -13.34 -26.07 23.83
CA GLY A 310 -12.45 -26.39 22.72
C GLY A 310 -12.50 -25.36 21.58
N ASN A 311 -11.70 -25.60 20.55
CA ASN A 311 -11.59 -24.70 19.40
C ASN A 311 -12.79 -24.92 18.48
N ARG A 312 -13.75 -24.00 18.48
CA ARG A 312 -14.99 -24.09 17.68
C ARG A 312 -14.93 -23.30 16.37
N ALA A 313 -13.93 -22.43 16.28
CA ALA A 313 -13.54 -21.74 15.07
C ALA A 313 -12.03 -21.42 15.13
N TYR A 314 -11.44 -21.09 13.98
CA TYR A 314 -10.15 -20.41 13.90
C TYR A 314 -10.27 -19.17 13.02
N ILE A 315 -9.61 -18.09 13.42
CA ILE A 315 -9.38 -16.93 12.55
C ILE A 315 -8.08 -17.19 11.79
N LEU A 316 -8.16 -17.27 10.47
CA LEU A 316 -7.03 -17.41 9.54
C LEU A 316 -6.62 -16.01 9.07
N LYS A 317 -5.44 -15.54 9.51
CA LYS A 317 -4.89 -14.23 9.12
C LYS A 317 -3.72 -14.37 8.18
N THR A 318 -3.70 -13.56 7.13
CA THR A 318 -2.51 -13.34 6.31
C THR A 318 -1.92 -11.97 6.60
N SER A 319 -0.68 -11.72 6.18
CA SER A 319 -0.07 -10.39 6.28
C SER A 319 -0.62 -9.35 5.28
N MET A 320 -1.54 -9.74 4.40
CA MET A 320 -2.08 -8.89 3.32
C MET A 320 -3.18 -7.95 3.80
N SER A 321 -3.81 -8.21 4.95
CA SER A 321 -4.80 -7.31 5.52
C SER A 321 -4.85 -7.43 7.04
N GLU A 322 -4.99 -6.31 7.73
CA GLU A 322 -5.20 -6.29 9.18
C GLU A 322 -6.69 -6.16 9.53
N SER A 323 -7.49 -5.55 8.65
CA SER A 323 -8.93 -5.35 8.84
C SER A 323 -9.81 -6.41 8.17
N GLU A 324 -9.23 -7.23 7.29
CA GLU A 324 -9.92 -8.35 6.65
C GLU A 324 -9.22 -9.67 6.92
N TYR A 325 -9.99 -10.66 7.34
CA TYR A 325 -9.49 -11.98 7.64
C TYR A 325 -10.60 -13.02 7.48
N PHE A 326 -10.23 -14.30 7.59
CA PHE A 326 -11.14 -15.40 7.32
C PHE A 326 -11.38 -16.21 8.58
N VAL A 327 -12.57 -16.75 8.73
CA VAL A 327 -12.92 -17.60 9.87
C VAL A 327 -13.46 -18.91 9.33
N ILE A 328 -12.96 -20.00 9.89
CA ILE A 328 -13.44 -21.35 9.60
C ILE A 328 -14.10 -21.92 10.85
N GLU A 329 -15.29 -22.49 10.70
CA GLU A 329 -16.02 -23.15 11.79
C GLU A 329 -16.71 -24.42 11.33
N TYR A 330 -16.94 -25.34 12.28
CA TYR A 330 -17.56 -26.62 12.02
C TYR A 330 -19.06 -26.61 12.38
N ARG A 331 -19.92 -26.89 11.40
CA ARG A 331 -21.39 -26.96 11.59
C ARG A 331 -21.89 -28.38 11.45
N GLN A 332 -22.86 -28.73 12.29
CA GLN A 332 -23.53 -30.04 12.32
C GLN A 332 -25.03 -29.83 12.40
N LYS A 333 -25.76 -30.46 11.49
CA LYS A 333 -27.21 -30.49 11.55
C LYS A 333 -27.64 -31.32 12.74
N LYS A 334 -28.60 -30.80 13.49
CA LYS A 334 -29.21 -31.53 14.60
C LYS A 334 -30.46 -32.26 14.12
N GLN A 335 -30.57 -33.53 14.49
CA GLN A 335 -31.64 -34.42 14.04
C GLN A 335 -32.92 -34.25 14.88
N GLN A 336 -32.81 -33.77 16.12
CA GLN A 336 -33.97 -33.50 16.96
C GLN A 336 -34.59 -32.14 16.58
N GLU A 337 -35.90 -32.13 16.33
CA GLU A 337 -36.70 -30.94 15.95
C GLU A 337 -36.67 -29.78 16.98
N LYS A 338 -35.99 -29.96 18.11
CA LYS A 338 -35.88 -28.96 19.18
C LYS A 338 -34.47 -28.42 19.39
N GLU A 339 -33.48 -28.97 18.70
CA GLU A 339 -32.09 -28.51 18.78
C GLU A 339 -31.81 -27.47 17.68
N TYR A 340 -30.97 -26.49 17.98
CA TYR A 340 -30.57 -25.46 17.02
C TYR A 340 -29.78 -26.05 15.86
N ASP A 341 -29.69 -25.33 14.73
CA ASP A 341 -29.06 -25.81 13.48
C ASP A 341 -29.79 -27.01 12.82
N ASN A 342 -31.07 -27.24 13.15
CA ASN A 342 -31.86 -28.33 12.54
C ASN A 342 -32.08 -28.14 11.01
N PHE A 343 -32.14 -26.90 10.54
CA PHE A 343 -32.41 -26.56 9.12
C PHE A 343 -31.15 -26.44 8.26
N LEU A 344 -29.98 -26.86 8.75
CA LEU A 344 -28.77 -26.81 7.93
C LEU A 344 -28.92 -27.67 6.67
N PRO A 345 -28.40 -27.20 5.52
CA PRO A 345 -28.55 -27.86 4.23
C PRO A 345 -27.71 -29.15 4.11
N VAL A 346 -26.77 -29.36 5.03
CA VAL A 346 -25.88 -30.53 5.07
C VAL A 346 -25.85 -31.12 6.48
N GLU A 347 -25.63 -32.42 6.60
CA GLU A 347 -25.55 -33.12 7.90
C GLU A 347 -24.36 -32.65 8.75
N LYS A 348 -23.23 -32.39 8.11
CA LYS A 348 -22.00 -31.88 8.75
C LYS A 348 -21.15 -31.18 7.69
N GLY A 349 -20.40 -30.15 8.03
CA GLY A 349 -19.56 -29.43 7.06
C GLY A 349 -18.77 -28.31 7.70
N LEU A 350 -17.63 -27.94 7.13
CA LEU A 350 -16.94 -26.70 7.50
C LEU A 350 -17.52 -25.55 6.68
N ILE A 351 -17.72 -24.38 7.28
CA ILE A 351 -17.98 -23.15 6.54
C ILE A 351 -16.82 -22.21 6.74
N VAL A 352 -16.52 -21.42 5.71
CA VAL A 352 -15.48 -20.40 5.75
C VAL A 352 -16.13 -19.07 5.38
N TYR A 353 -15.82 -18.02 6.12
CA TYR A 353 -16.35 -16.69 5.86
C TYR A 353 -15.30 -15.61 6.05
N ARG A 354 -15.42 -14.55 5.27
CA ARG A 354 -14.66 -13.32 5.44
C ARG A 354 -15.32 -12.46 6.50
N VAL A 355 -14.48 -11.82 7.33
CA VAL A 355 -14.83 -10.68 8.17
C VAL A 355 -14.09 -9.46 7.62
N ASN A 356 -14.81 -8.36 7.41
CA ASN A 356 -14.23 -7.07 7.01
C ASN A 356 -14.59 -5.98 8.02
N GLU A 357 -13.71 -5.76 8.99
CA GLU A 357 -13.93 -4.78 10.07
C GLU A 357 -14.02 -3.34 9.55
N ALA A 358 -13.53 -3.05 8.33
CA ALA A 358 -13.61 -1.72 7.73
C ALA A 358 -15.02 -1.33 7.25
N VAL A 359 -15.99 -2.26 7.30
CA VAL A 359 -17.40 -1.95 7.02
C VAL A 359 -18.00 -1.15 8.17
N GLU A 360 -18.53 0.03 7.82
CA GLU A 360 -19.15 0.95 8.77
C GLU A 360 -20.27 0.27 9.58
N ASN A 361 -20.29 0.51 10.89
CA ASN A 361 -21.22 -0.09 11.84
C ASN A 361 -21.20 -1.63 11.89
N GLN A 362 -20.23 -2.30 11.23
CA GLN A 362 -20.05 -3.75 11.25
C GLN A 362 -21.36 -4.52 10.99
N THR A 363 -22.06 -4.15 9.91
CA THR A 363 -23.35 -4.74 9.53
C THR A 363 -23.41 -4.97 8.02
N ASN A 364 -24.19 -5.96 7.59
CA ASN A 364 -24.51 -6.16 6.18
C ASN A 364 -25.74 -5.34 5.73
N LYS A 365 -26.48 -4.75 6.68
CA LYS A 365 -27.77 -4.09 6.44
C LYS A 365 -27.70 -2.98 5.39
N ALA A 366 -26.58 -2.24 5.41
CA ALA A 366 -26.32 -1.10 4.53
C ALA A 366 -25.80 -1.50 3.12
N GLY A 367 -25.77 -2.79 2.78
CA GLY A 367 -25.44 -3.31 1.44
C GLY A 367 -24.00 -3.79 1.28
N LYS A 368 -23.04 -3.23 2.04
CA LYS A 368 -21.65 -3.74 2.09
C LYS A 368 -21.56 -4.99 2.96
N ASN A 369 -20.66 -5.92 2.64
CA ASN A 369 -20.55 -7.17 3.38
C ASN A 369 -19.51 -7.06 4.50
N TYR A 370 -19.97 -6.79 5.74
CA TYR A 370 -19.19 -7.01 6.95
C TYR A 370 -18.78 -8.48 7.07
N ILE A 371 -19.74 -9.40 6.89
CA ILE A 371 -19.49 -10.84 6.81
C ILE A 371 -19.94 -11.40 5.47
N TYR A 372 -19.11 -12.25 4.86
CA TYR A 372 -19.38 -12.93 3.60
C TYR A 372 -19.00 -14.42 3.70
N VAL A 373 -19.96 -15.34 3.55
CA VAL A 373 -19.72 -16.80 3.59
C VAL A 373 -19.31 -17.34 2.21
N TYR A 374 -18.14 -17.96 2.07
CA TYR A 374 -17.67 -18.46 0.76
C TYR A 374 -18.56 -19.58 0.20
N ARG A 375 -18.95 -19.42 -1.07
CA ARG A 375 -19.97 -20.22 -1.72
C ARG A 375 -19.55 -20.60 -3.14
N PRO A 376 -20.03 -21.73 -3.69
CA PRO A 376 -19.67 -22.14 -5.04
C PRO A 376 -20.23 -21.16 -6.08
N GLY A 377 -19.52 -21.05 -7.21
CA GLY A 377 -19.99 -20.29 -8.37
C GLY A 377 -19.93 -18.77 -8.21
N THR A 378 -19.12 -18.26 -7.27
CA THR A 378 -18.84 -16.82 -7.11
C THR A 378 -18.61 -16.15 -8.47
N SER A 379 -19.27 -15.03 -8.68
CA SER A 379 -19.16 -14.23 -9.92
C SER A 379 -18.10 -13.12 -9.79
N GLU A 380 -17.77 -12.44 -10.88
CA GLU A 380 -16.88 -11.25 -10.82
C GLU A 380 -17.47 -10.16 -9.90
N ASP A 381 -18.80 -9.99 -9.92
CA ASP A 381 -19.56 -9.14 -8.98
C ASP A 381 -19.79 -9.86 -7.64
N HIS A 382 -18.73 -10.46 -7.11
CA HIS A 382 -18.73 -11.29 -5.90
C HIS A 382 -19.36 -10.59 -4.68
N GLU A 383 -19.17 -9.28 -4.53
CA GLU A 383 -19.77 -8.52 -3.43
C GLU A 383 -21.30 -8.45 -3.54
N ALA A 384 -21.90 -8.66 -4.72
CA ALA A 384 -23.35 -8.70 -4.85
C ALA A 384 -23.98 -9.92 -4.18
N ALA A 385 -23.25 -11.04 -4.00
CA ALA A 385 -23.72 -12.25 -3.32
C ALA A 385 -25.03 -12.84 -3.89
N LYS A 386 -25.21 -12.79 -5.22
CA LYS A 386 -26.45 -13.19 -5.93
C LYS A 386 -26.39 -14.58 -6.57
N GLU A 387 -25.27 -15.26 -6.46
CA GLU A 387 -25.03 -16.56 -7.09
C GLU A 387 -26.14 -17.56 -6.77
N GLN A 388 -26.51 -18.39 -7.75
CA GLN A 388 -27.61 -19.35 -7.63
C GLN A 388 -27.15 -20.78 -7.96
N VAL A 389 -27.73 -21.76 -7.26
CA VAL A 389 -27.53 -23.20 -7.46
C VAL A 389 -28.88 -23.91 -7.61
N SER A 390 -28.87 -25.12 -8.16
CA SER A 390 -30.08 -25.93 -8.29
C SER A 390 -30.54 -26.47 -6.93
N ASN A 391 -31.83 -26.30 -6.63
CA ASN A 391 -32.52 -26.88 -5.47
C ASN A 391 -33.44 -28.03 -5.90
N GLY A 392 -32.99 -28.85 -6.87
CA GLY A 392 -33.77 -29.94 -7.44
C GLY A 392 -35.07 -29.44 -8.07
N SER A 393 -36.19 -30.10 -7.77
CA SER A 393 -37.53 -29.74 -8.28
C SER A 393 -38.07 -28.42 -7.74
N SER A 394 -37.43 -27.84 -6.71
CA SER A 394 -37.86 -26.57 -6.08
C SER A 394 -37.28 -25.33 -6.76
N GLY A 395 -36.59 -25.47 -7.89
CA GLY A 395 -36.05 -24.36 -8.68
C GLY A 395 -34.63 -23.95 -8.28
N LEU A 396 -34.27 -22.69 -8.50
CA LEU A 396 -32.98 -22.11 -8.11
C LEU A 396 -33.05 -21.54 -6.69
N ARG A 397 -31.94 -21.63 -5.95
CA ARG A 397 -31.74 -20.97 -4.65
C ARG A 397 -30.37 -20.32 -4.60
N ASN A 398 -30.15 -19.38 -3.67
CA ASN A 398 -28.85 -18.75 -3.50
C ASN A 398 -27.76 -19.80 -3.17
N ALA A 399 -26.57 -19.64 -3.74
CA ALA A 399 -25.44 -20.55 -3.60
C ALA A 399 -24.90 -20.67 -2.17
N VAL A 400 -25.21 -19.72 -1.28
CA VAL A 400 -24.80 -19.77 0.14
C VAL A 400 -25.32 -21.02 0.86
N TYR A 401 -26.40 -21.64 0.38
CA TYR A 401 -26.90 -22.92 0.90
C TYR A 401 -25.98 -24.11 0.60
N ASP A 402 -25.05 -23.96 -0.34
CA ASP A 402 -24.06 -24.97 -0.72
C ASP A 402 -22.64 -24.55 -0.25
N ALA A 403 -22.55 -23.63 0.72
CA ALA A 403 -21.30 -23.09 1.23
C ALA A 403 -20.45 -24.08 2.06
N ALA A 404 -21.02 -25.18 2.53
CA ALA A 404 -20.28 -26.15 3.32
C ALA A 404 -19.23 -26.89 2.48
N ILE A 405 -18.04 -27.09 3.05
CA ILE A 405 -16.92 -27.84 2.47
C ILE A 405 -16.61 -29.10 3.28
N GLY A 406 -15.92 -30.04 2.64
CA GLY A 406 -15.70 -31.40 3.16
C GLY A 406 -16.89 -32.34 2.89
N VAL A 407 -17.86 -31.89 2.08
CA VAL A 407 -19.07 -32.65 1.72
C VAL A 407 -19.36 -32.60 0.23
N GLY A 408 -20.07 -33.61 -0.26
CA GLY A 408 -20.44 -33.71 -1.67
C GLY A 408 -19.22 -33.59 -2.57
N ASN A 409 -19.29 -32.70 -3.56
CA ASN A 409 -18.21 -32.44 -4.52
C ASN A 409 -17.28 -31.30 -4.10
N ARG A 410 -17.55 -30.59 -3.00
CA ARG A 410 -16.74 -29.45 -2.52
C ARG A 410 -15.86 -29.90 -1.35
N THR A 411 -14.85 -30.71 -1.66
CA THR A 411 -13.98 -31.36 -0.67
C THR A 411 -12.86 -30.47 -0.13
N SER A 412 -12.64 -29.30 -0.74
CA SER A 412 -11.63 -28.30 -0.38
C SER A 412 -12.12 -26.90 -0.73
N LEU A 413 -11.38 -25.87 -0.32
CA LEU A 413 -11.63 -24.47 -0.66
C LEU A 413 -10.30 -23.70 -0.81
N GLY A 414 -10.24 -22.75 -1.74
CA GLY A 414 -9.11 -21.86 -1.87
C GLY A 414 -8.13 -22.27 -2.97
N SER A 415 -7.14 -21.41 -3.22
CA SER A 415 -6.10 -21.60 -4.22
C SER A 415 -4.81 -20.94 -3.77
N SER A 416 -3.69 -21.63 -3.92
CA SER A 416 -2.35 -21.07 -3.68
C SER A 416 -1.86 -20.18 -4.83
N ASP A 417 -2.55 -20.19 -5.99
CA ASP A 417 -2.26 -19.27 -7.09
C ASP A 417 -2.81 -17.88 -6.75
N MET A 418 -1.93 -16.98 -6.34
CA MET A 418 -2.26 -15.59 -5.98
C MET A 418 -2.92 -14.79 -7.12
N SER A 419 -2.85 -15.26 -8.37
CA SER A 419 -3.49 -14.64 -9.53
C SER A 419 -4.88 -15.21 -9.84
N ALA A 420 -5.29 -16.29 -9.18
CA ALA A 420 -6.58 -16.91 -9.41
C ALA A 420 -7.72 -15.93 -9.03
N PRO A 421 -8.68 -15.67 -9.95
CA PRO A 421 -9.80 -14.78 -9.66
C PRO A 421 -10.77 -15.40 -8.65
N CYS A 422 -11.60 -14.57 -8.00
CA CYS A 422 -12.65 -15.03 -7.08
C CYS A 422 -13.64 -16.04 -7.70
N THR A 423 -13.73 -16.08 -9.03
CA THR A 423 -14.59 -17.02 -9.77
C THR A 423 -14.09 -18.47 -9.75
N GLN A 424 -12.88 -18.73 -9.25
CA GLN A 424 -12.29 -20.07 -9.15
C GLN A 424 -12.35 -20.65 -7.72
N ASP A 425 -13.42 -20.34 -6.98
CA ASP A 425 -13.65 -20.82 -5.59
C ASP A 425 -12.45 -20.54 -4.65
N THR A 426 -11.84 -19.35 -4.82
CA THR A 426 -10.74 -18.87 -3.98
C THR A 426 -11.27 -18.33 -2.65
N ILE A 427 -10.39 -18.19 -1.65
CA ILE A 427 -10.69 -17.45 -0.42
C ILE A 427 -10.22 -16.02 -0.66
N PHE A 428 -11.14 -15.09 -0.92
CA PHE A 428 -10.81 -13.74 -1.43
C PHE A 428 -11.23 -12.56 -0.52
N TYR A 429 -10.48 -11.47 -0.57
CA TYR A 429 -10.81 -10.20 0.11
C TYR A 429 -11.97 -9.45 -0.58
N SER A 430 -12.48 -8.38 0.03
CA SER A 430 -13.60 -7.59 -0.56
C SER A 430 -13.31 -6.88 -1.87
N ASP A 431 -12.04 -6.79 -2.26
CA ASP A 431 -11.62 -6.33 -3.60
C ASP A 431 -11.55 -7.47 -4.63
N GLY A 432 -11.87 -8.71 -4.24
CA GLY A 432 -11.83 -9.91 -5.07
C GLY A 432 -10.46 -10.58 -5.17
N SER A 433 -9.43 -10.02 -4.53
CA SER A 433 -8.08 -10.59 -4.53
C SER A 433 -8.00 -11.90 -3.74
N ASN A 434 -7.28 -12.89 -4.27
CA ASN A 434 -7.10 -14.18 -3.61
C ASN A 434 -6.16 -14.06 -2.40
N SER A 435 -6.54 -14.65 -1.26
CA SER A 435 -5.73 -14.73 -0.06
C SER A 435 -4.59 -15.76 -0.13
N GLY A 436 -4.61 -16.64 -1.12
CA GLY A 436 -3.62 -17.71 -1.26
C GLY A 436 -3.79 -18.87 -0.27
N ILE A 437 -4.78 -18.79 0.63
CA ILE A 437 -5.08 -19.86 1.59
C ILE A 437 -5.73 -21.03 0.84
N VAL A 438 -5.32 -22.25 1.18
CA VAL A 438 -5.96 -23.49 0.77
C VAL A 438 -6.38 -24.28 2.00
N ILE A 439 -7.61 -24.80 1.98
CA ILE A 439 -8.18 -25.64 3.02
C ILE A 439 -8.56 -26.97 2.41
N ASP A 440 -7.92 -28.05 2.86
CA ASP A 440 -8.14 -29.39 2.34
C ASP A 440 -8.02 -30.47 3.43
N ASN A 441 -7.95 -31.74 3.00
CA ASN A 441 -7.81 -32.90 3.89
C ASN A 441 -8.83 -32.97 5.03
N ILE A 442 -10.06 -32.51 4.76
CA ILE A 442 -11.14 -32.42 5.74
C ILE A 442 -11.64 -33.82 6.10
N ARG A 443 -11.66 -34.13 7.41
CA ARG A 443 -12.16 -35.40 7.95
C ARG A 443 -13.04 -35.14 9.17
N PHE A 444 -14.23 -35.74 9.17
CA PHE A 444 -15.14 -35.71 10.32
C PHE A 444 -14.98 -37.00 11.12
N GLN A 445 -14.48 -36.86 12.34
CA GLN A 445 -14.08 -37.95 13.22
C GLN A 445 -15.29 -38.58 13.94
N GLU A 446 -15.17 -39.84 14.36
CA GLU A 446 -16.22 -40.53 15.12
C GLU A 446 -16.47 -39.91 16.50
N ASN A 447 -15.45 -39.27 17.08
CA ASN A 447 -15.56 -38.54 18.35
C ASN A 447 -16.34 -37.22 18.23
N GLY A 448 -16.84 -36.87 17.04
CA GLY A 448 -17.65 -35.68 16.81
C GLY A 448 -16.89 -34.42 16.40
N THR A 449 -15.56 -34.48 16.29
CA THR A 449 -14.69 -33.36 15.84
C THR A 449 -14.44 -33.37 14.32
N ALA A 450 -13.95 -32.25 13.78
CA ALA A 450 -13.46 -32.15 12.40
C ALA A 450 -11.96 -31.83 12.39
N THR A 451 -11.18 -32.53 11.57
CA THR A 451 -9.77 -32.22 11.30
C THR A 451 -9.60 -31.76 9.87
N PHE A 452 -8.73 -30.79 9.61
CA PHE A 452 -8.48 -30.24 8.28
C PHE A 452 -7.07 -29.67 8.22
N HIS A 453 -6.55 -29.55 7.01
CA HIS A 453 -5.27 -28.90 6.76
C HIS A 453 -5.53 -27.48 6.27
N VAL A 454 -4.75 -26.53 6.78
CA VAL A 454 -4.67 -25.17 6.23
C VAL A 454 -3.27 -24.98 5.68
N GLU A 455 -3.18 -24.63 4.41
CA GLU A 455 -1.97 -24.11 3.82
C GLU A 455 -2.12 -22.59 3.69
N PHE A 456 -1.32 -21.84 4.42
CA PHE A 456 -1.17 -20.41 4.20
C PHE A 456 -0.31 -20.18 2.96
N PRO A 457 -0.48 -19.04 2.25
CA PRO A 457 0.37 -18.75 1.11
C PRO A 457 1.84 -18.79 1.56
N ALA A 458 2.61 -19.69 0.96
CA ALA A 458 4.06 -19.57 0.95
C ALA A 458 4.36 -18.31 0.14
N LEU A 459 4.45 -17.16 0.83
CA LEU A 459 4.75 -15.91 0.18
C LEU A 459 6.10 -16.09 -0.50
N SER A 460 6.09 -16.18 -1.84
CA SER A 460 7.26 -16.56 -2.62
C SER A 460 8.45 -15.66 -2.28
N GLU A 461 9.66 -16.08 -2.65
CA GLU A 461 10.80 -15.14 -2.69
C GLU A 461 10.47 -13.90 -3.54
N GLU A 462 9.54 -14.03 -4.50
CA GLU A 462 8.97 -12.96 -5.31
C GLU A 462 7.89 -12.12 -4.60
N ASN A 463 7.38 -12.50 -3.42
CA ASN A 463 6.51 -11.60 -2.64
C ASN A 463 7.37 -10.51 -2.01
N TYR A 464 7.41 -9.39 -2.71
CA TYR A 464 8.32 -8.27 -2.47
C TYR A 464 8.15 -7.57 -1.13
N TRP A 465 7.13 -7.86 -0.32
CA TRP A 465 6.81 -7.06 0.86
C TRP A 465 6.69 -7.91 2.12
N ILE A 466 7.40 -7.52 3.19
CA ILE A 466 7.33 -8.16 4.51
C ILE A 466 6.92 -7.11 5.53
N LYS A 467 5.98 -7.44 6.42
CA LYS A 467 5.66 -6.63 7.60
C LYS A 467 6.94 -6.40 8.42
N GLN A 468 7.28 -5.14 8.68
CA GLN A 468 8.54 -4.77 9.33
C GLN A 468 8.43 -4.84 10.86
N ASP A 469 7.32 -4.39 11.43
CA ASP A 469 7.10 -4.32 12.88
C ASP A 469 5.60 -4.41 13.21
N THR A 470 5.27 -4.39 14.52
CA THR A 470 3.88 -4.32 15.00
C THR A 470 3.16 -3.08 14.48
N THR A 471 1.87 -3.24 14.21
CA THR A 471 0.98 -2.16 13.77
C THR A 471 0.82 -1.11 14.87
N LEU A 472 0.90 0.16 14.49
CA LEU A 472 0.63 1.30 15.37
C LEU A 472 -0.89 1.56 15.38
N ALA A 473 -1.56 1.09 16.43
CA ALA A 473 -3.01 1.20 16.57
C ALA A 473 -3.51 2.66 16.61
N ASP A 474 -4.79 2.85 16.30
CA ASP A 474 -5.54 4.10 16.42
C ASP A 474 -5.01 5.30 15.59
N MET A 475 -4.20 5.06 14.56
CA MET A 475 -3.67 6.10 13.67
C MET A 475 -4.30 6.02 12.27
N GLN A 476 -4.94 7.10 11.81
CA GLN A 476 -5.68 7.11 10.53
C GLN A 476 -4.97 7.85 9.41
N SER A 477 -3.98 8.68 9.72
CA SER A 477 -3.10 9.34 8.75
C SER A 477 -1.65 8.93 9.00
N LEU A 478 -0.80 9.09 7.98
CA LEU A 478 0.63 8.88 8.14
C LEU A 478 1.48 9.83 7.30
N SER A 479 2.65 10.16 7.83
CA SER A 479 3.79 10.71 7.11
C SER A 479 5.06 10.07 7.63
N MET A 480 6.01 9.77 6.74
CA MET A 480 7.29 9.17 7.09
C MET A 480 8.47 10.05 6.66
N THR A 481 9.56 10.00 7.41
CA THR A 481 10.84 10.62 7.06
C THR A 481 11.99 9.81 7.69
N GLU A 482 13.23 10.09 7.27
CA GLU A 482 14.42 9.41 7.76
C GLU A 482 15.40 10.37 8.43
N ASP A 483 16.07 9.88 9.47
CA ASP A 483 17.37 10.38 9.91
C ASP A 483 18.43 9.48 9.28
N ALA A 484 18.93 9.90 8.13
CA ALA A 484 19.84 9.11 7.29
C ALA A 484 21.15 8.77 8.02
N ASP A 485 21.66 9.67 8.87
CA ASP A 485 22.91 9.48 9.61
C ASP A 485 22.79 8.32 10.62
N LYS A 486 21.60 8.14 11.21
CA LYS A 486 21.33 7.05 12.16
C LYS A 486 20.64 5.84 11.51
N GLY A 487 20.17 5.97 10.27
CA GLY A 487 19.32 4.98 9.63
C GLY A 487 18.00 4.75 10.36
N MET A 488 17.47 5.80 10.99
CA MET A 488 16.26 5.75 11.82
C MET A 488 15.07 6.31 11.04
N MET A 489 13.91 5.68 11.18
CA MET A 489 12.65 6.15 10.62
C MET A 489 11.87 6.94 11.67
N TYR A 490 11.23 8.02 11.24
CA TYR A 490 10.16 8.68 11.98
C TYR A 490 8.84 8.57 11.24
N LEU A 491 7.79 8.23 11.97
CA LEU A 491 6.43 8.10 11.47
C LEU A 491 5.50 8.97 12.31
N ALA A 492 4.83 9.93 11.69
CA ALA A 492 3.81 10.77 12.30
C ALA A 492 2.42 10.38 11.82
N GLY A 493 1.41 10.48 12.68
CA GLY A 493 0.01 10.28 12.27
C GLY A 493 -0.96 10.80 13.32
N ALA A 494 -2.23 10.91 12.93
CA ALA A 494 -3.29 11.44 13.78
C ALA A 494 -4.20 10.34 14.33
N GLN A 495 -4.55 10.46 15.62
CA GLN A 495 -5.52 9.65 16.34
C GLN A 495 -6.85 10.41 16.51
N GLY A 496 -7.98 9.72 16.28
CA GLY A 496 -9.34 10.16 16.60
C GLY A 496 -10.04 11.05 15.55
N GLN A 497 -11.36 10.89 15.38
CA GLN A 497 -12.22 11.69 14.47
C GLN A 497 -13.14 12.70 15.18
N ASN A 498 -13.27 12.62 16.51
CA ASN A 498 -14.32 13.34 17.24
C ASN A 498 -13.74 14.45 18.13
N GLY A 499 -13.44 15.63 17.59
CA GLY A 499 -13.10 16.88 18.34
C GLY A 499 -11.86 16.86 19.27
N ASN A 500 -11.40 15.67 19.67
CA ASN A 500 -10.28 15.36 20.55
C ASN A 500 -9.24 14.55 19.76
N SER A 501 -8.77 15.11 18.66
CA SER A 501 -7.74 14.47 17.84
C SER A 501 -6.34 14.85 18.34
N PHE A 502 -5.38 13.93 18.17
CA PHE A 502 -3.99 14.13 18.57
C PHE A 502 -3.04 13.66 17.48
N VAL A 503 -1.93 14.37 17.28
CA VAL A 503 -0.82 13.89 16.46
C VAL A 503 0.20 13.19 17.34
N LYS A 504 0.62 12.00 16.90
CA LYS A 504 1.67 11.18 17.51
C LYS A 504 2.80 10.98 16.54
N VAL A 505 4.02 10.87 17.06
CA VAL A 505 5.21 10.57 16.27
C VAL A 505 5.96 9.41 16.93
N TYR A 506 6.35 8.43 16.13
CA TYR A 506 7.10 7.26 16.55
C TYR A 506 8.43 7.21 15.81
N ALA A 507 9.47 6.77 16.49
CA ALA A 507 10.79 6.49 15.95
C ALA A 507 11.04 4.98 15.93
N ASN A 508 11.78 4.50 14.93
CA ASN A 508 12.17 3.10 14.83
C ASN A 508 13.54 2.97 14.16
N LEU A 509 14.44 2.19 14.75
CA LEU A 509 15.79 1.91 14.23
C LEU A 509 15.80 0.81 13.16
N LEU A 510 14.66 0.14 12.94
CA LEU A 510 14.47 -0.93 11.96
C LEU A 510 15.36 -2.15 12.22
N ASP A 511 15.85 -2.31 13.45
CA ASP A 511 16.73 -3.36 13.95
C ASP A 511 15.99 -4.43 14.78
N GLY A 512 14.64 -4.37 14.79
CA GLY A 512 13.78 -5.25 15.58
C GLY A 512 13.50 -4.76 17.00
N THR A 513 14.00 -3.58 17.39
CA THR A 513 13.67 -2.97 18.70
C THR A 513 12.27 -2.35 18.76
N GLY A 514 11.58 -2.27 17.61
CA GLY A 514 10.21 -1.81 17.48
C GLY A 514 10.03 -0.29 17.60
N TRP A 515 8.77 0.15 17.61
CA TRP A 515 8.39 1.55 17.66
C TRP A 515 8.54 2.17 19.06
N LYS A 516 9.07 3.39 19.12
CA LYS A 516 9.12 4.22 20.34
C LYS A 516 8.49 5.58 20.08
N GLN A 517 7.48 5.94 20.88
CA GLN A 517 6.89 7.27 20.78
C GLN A 517 7.96 8.34 21.08
N THR A 518 7.99 9.38 20.26
CA THR A 518 8.93 10.50 20.34
C THR A 518 8.18 11.78 20.64
N GLY A 519 8.49 12.39 21.78
CA GLY A 519 7.79 13.57 22.28
C GLY A 519 6.39 13.29 22.83
N GLN A 520 5.77 14.34 23.37
CA GLN A 520 4.39 14.34 23.82
C GLN A 520 3.39 14.34 22.66
N GLU A 521 2.15 13.93 22.91
CA GLU A 521 1.03 14.09 21.96
C GLU A 521 0.73 15.58 21.73
N LEU A 522 0.34 15.94 20.50
CA LEU A 522 0.00 17.31 20.14
C LEU A 522 -1.49 17.41 19.78
N GLU A 523 -2.21 18.30 20.45
CA GLU A 523 -3.63 18.52 20.18
C GLU A 523 -3.88 19.01 18.75
N ALA A 524 -4.77 18.35 18.03
CA ALA A 524 -5.00 18.60 16.63
C ALA A 524 -6.48 18.68 16.26
N ALA A 525 -6.75 19.28 15.09
CA ALA A 525 -8.07 19.26 14.48
C ALA A 525 -8.43 17.85 13.99
N ALA A 526 -9.72 17.55 14.00
CA ALA A 526 -10.26 16.32 13.41
C ALA A 526 -9.91 16.23 11.93
N GLY A 527 -9.42 15.06 11.50
CA GLY A 527 -9.01 14.82 10.11
C GLY A 527 -7.68 15.47 9.70
N THR A 528 -6.85 15.93 10.64
CA THR A 528 -5.53 16.46 10.30
C THR A 528 -4.64 15.40 9.65
N SER A 529 -3.87 15.81 8.64
CA SER A 529 -2.85 14.98 7.98
C SER A 529 -1.48 15.57 8.28
N PRO A 530 -0.78 15.10 9.33
CA PRO A 530 0.49 15.69 9.72
C PRO A 530 1.57 15.39 8.69
N LYS A 531 2.55 16.27 8.56
CA LYS A 531 3.77 16.05 7.76
C LYS A 531 4.99 16.10 8.65
N VAL A 532 5.82 15.07 8.60
CA VAL A 532 7.09 15.01 9.32
C VAL A 532 8.25 15.16 8.33
N TYR A 533 9.30 15.87 8.74
CA TYR A 533 10.51 16.06 7.93
C TYR A 533 11.74 16.26 8.80
N PHE A 534 12.84 15.57 8.49
CA PHE A 534 14.10 15.72 9.19
C PHE A 534 15.03 16.68 8.43
N TYR A 535 15.47 17.75 9.09
CA TYR A 535 16.28 18.79 8.47
C TYR A 535 17.32 19.34 9.45
N GLY A 536 18.58 19.41 9.03
CA GLY A 536 19.66 20.00 9.84
C GLY A 536 19.82 19.36 11.22
N GLY A 537 19.61 18.04 11.33
CA GLY A 537 19.70 17.30 12.60
C GLY A 537 18.48 17.46 13.52
N VAL A 538 17.40 18.08 13.04
CA VAL A 538 16.18 18.37 13.81
C VAL A 538 14.95 17.81 13.10
N LEU A 539 14.08 17.15 13.86
CA LEU A 539 12.79 16.66 13.37
C LEU A 539 11.73 17.76 13.44
N TYR A 540 11.09 18.05 12.31
CA TYR A 540 10.01 19.03 12.17
C TYR A 540 8.68 18.32 11.91
N LEU A 541 7.61 18.91 12.42
CA LEU A 541 6.24 18.41 12.27
C LEU A 541 5.32 19.57 11.92
N ALA A 542 4.62 19.46 10.79
CA ALA A 542 3.53 20.34 10.40
C ALA A 542 2.19 19.64 10.63
N TYR A 543 1.22 20.36 11.21
CA TYR A 543 -0.12 19.85 11.49
C TYR A 543 -1.10 21.00 11.70
N GLN A 544 -2.38 20.66 11.85
CA GLN A 544 -3.45 21.62 12.12
C GLN A 544 -3.90 21.51 13.57
N ASN A 545 -3.87 22.60 14.33
CA ASN A 545 -4.33 22.60 15.73
C ASN A 545 -5.86 22.59 15.83
N ARG A 546 -6.42 22.49 17.05
CA ARG A 546 -7.87 22.49 17.30
C ARG A 546 -8.61 23.74 16.82
N GLN A 547 -7.89 24.84 16.60
CA GLN A 547 -8.43 26.08 16.05
C GLN A 547 -8.36 26.12 14.51
N TYR A 548 -8.02 25.01 13.87
CA TYR A 548 -7.84 24.89 12.42
C TYR A 548 -6.73 25.81 11.89
N GLN A 549 -5.69 26.03 12.70
CA GLN A 549 -4.53 26.84 12.31
C GLN A 549 -3.35 25.95 11.96
N THR A 550 -2.66 26.31 10.87
CA THR A 550 -1.42 25.64 10.45
C THR A 550 -0.32 25.90 11.46
N CYS A 551 0.28 24.81 11.95
CA CYS A 551 1.30 24.81 12.99
C CYS A 551 2.56 24.09 12.53
N VAL A 552 3.74 24.60 12.91
CA VAL A 552 5.02 23.88 12.83
C VAL A 552 5.62 23.74 14.21
N SER A 553 5.95 22.52 14.59
CA SER A 553 6.71 22.20 15.81
C SER A 553 8.02 21.51 15.46
N LYS A 554 9.04 21.65 16.31
CA LYS A 554 10.31 20.94 16.17
C LYS A 554 10.63 20.16 17.43
N LEU A 555 11.27 19.01 17.28
CA LEU A 555 11.69 18.18 18.40
C LEU A 555 12.89 18.82 19.13
N GLN A 556 12.80 18.92 20.45
CA GLN A 556 13.84 19.48 21.33
C GLN A 556 14.12 18.51 22.47
N ALA A 557 15.33 17.97 22.54
CA ALA A 557 15.74 16.92 23.49
C ALA A 557 14.77 15.71 23.46
N ASN A 558 13.73 15.72 24.30
CA ASN A 558 12.73 14.66 24.42
C ASN A 558 11.27 15.14 24.23
N GLY A 559 11.03 16.38 23.80
CA GLY A 559 9.68 16.94 23.65
C GLY A 559 9.51 17.87 22.46
N TRP A 560 8.28 18.06 22.01
CA TRP A 560 7.96 19.03 20.95
C TRP A 560 7.99 20.45 21.50
N SER A 561 8.56 21.38 20.72
CA SER A 561 8.49 22.81 21.00
C SER A 561 7.05 23.33 21.02
N ALA A 562 6.83 24.51 21.60
CA ALA A 562 5.59 25.25 21.37
C ALA A 562 5.37 25.44 19.85
N PRO A 563 4.12 25.27 19.35
CA PRO A 563 3.84 25.36 17.92
C PRO A 563 4.01 26.79 17.43
N ILE A 564 4.72 26.94 16.31
CA ILE A 564 4.75 28.19 15.54
C ILE A 564 3.48 28.20 14.70
N ILE A 565 2.63 29.20 14.91
CA ILE A 565 1.31 29.29 14.29
C ILE A 565 1.36 30.24 13.10
N CYS A 566 0.83 29.80 11.96
CA CYS A 566 0.52 30.70 10.85
C CYS A 566 -0.83 31.38 11.12
N ASN A 567 -0.89 32.71 11.06
CA ASN A 567 -2.09 33.51 11.37
C ASN A 567 -3.21 33.44 10.31
N ASP A 568 -3.28 32.35 9.55
CA ASP A 568 -4.28 32.10 8.53
C ASP A 568 -5.22 30.97 9.02
N ASN A 569 -6.53 31.25 9.11
CA ASN A 569 -7.52 30.22 9.37
C ASN A 569 -7.96 29.61 8.03
N THR A 570 -7.64 28.34 7.83
CA THR A 570 -7.94 27.62 6.60
C THR A 570 -8.47 26.22 6.91
N TYR A 571 -9.42 25.75 6.11
CA TYR A 571 -10.03 24.43 6.28
C TYR A 571 -9.41 23.45 5.27
N TRP A 572 -9.00 22.27 5.76
CA TRP A 572 -8.31 21.19 5.03
C TRP A 572 -7.02 21.59 4.30
N GLU A 573 -5.89 21.13 4.83
CA GLU A 573 -4.55 21.46 4.34
C GLU A 573 -3.77 20.20 3.97
N ASN A 574 -3.11 20.22 2.81
CA ASN A 574 -1.98 19.31 2.57
C ASN A 574 -0.68 20.04 2.89
N TYR A 575 0.19 19.39 3.65
CA TYR A 575 1.46 19.96 4.10
C TYR A 575 2.63 19.32 3.36
N GLN A 576 3.57 20.14 2.91
CA GLN A 576 4.84 19.67 2.37
C GLN A 576 5.97 20.58 2.86
N PHE A 577 7.03 19.99 3.40
CA PHE A 577 8.27 20.71 3.65
C PHE A 577 9.11 20.75 2.38
N VAL A 578 9.70 21.91 2.09
CA VAL A 578 10.60 22.11 0.96
C VAL A 578 11.83 22.89 1.38
N GLU A 579 13.00 22.38 1.03
CA GLU A 579 14.26 23.09 1.20
C GLU A 579 14.47 24.03 0.02
N ASN A 580 14.70 25.31 0.30
CA ASN A 580 14.98 26.30 -0.72
C ASN A 580 15.90 27.39 -0.18
N GLN A 581 16.98 27.70 -0.93
CA GLN A 581 17.97 28.72 -0.59
C GLN A 581 18.53 28.59 0.84
N GLY A 582 18.84 27.34 1.25
CA GLY A 582 19.41 27.05 2.57
C GLY A 582 18.44 27.20 3.75
N LYS A 583 17.14 27.26 3.49
CA LYS A 583 16.08 27.30 4.50
C LYS A 583 15.05 26.21 4.27
N LEU A 584 14.41 25.78 5.35
CA LEU A 584 13.24 24.92 5.30
C LEU A 584 11.96 25.75 5.30
N TRP A 585 11.12 25.57 4.28
CA TRP A 585 9.82 26.24 4.12
C TRP A 585 8.69 25.23 4.28
N LEU A 586 7.52 25.70 4.70
CA LEU A 586 6.28 24.93 4.66
C LEU A 586 5.43 25.39 3.48
N ALA A 587 5.17 24.47 2.54
CA ALA A 587 4.13 24.60 1.55
C ALA A 587 2.82 24.02 2.10
N TYR A 588 1.71 24.73 1.88
CA TYR A 588 0.38 24.25 2.23
C TYR A 588 -0.70 24.76 1.28
N SER A 589 -1.73 23.95 1.06
CA SER A 589 -2.82 24.25 0.13
C SER A 589 -4.19 24.03 0.75
N SER A 590 -5.06 25.03 0.61
CA SER A 590 -6.47 24.98 1.02
C SER A 590 -7.36 25.53 -0.08
N ALA A 591 -8.46 24.82 -0.36
CA ALA A 591 -9.39 25.15 -1.42
C ALA A 591 -8.65 25.46 -2.75
N ASN A 592 -8.69 26.71 -3.22
CA ASN A 592 -8.14 27.12 -4.51
C ASN A 592 -6.76 27.79 -4.44
N ILE A 593 -6.02 27.64 -3.34
CA ILE A 593 -4.76 28.34 -3.12
C ILE A 593 -3.63 27.41 -2.66
N LEU A 594 -2.40 27.75 -3.03
CA LEU A 594 -1.15 27.23 -2.50
C LEU A 594 -0.32 28.40 -1.92
N LYS A 595 0.17 28.22 -0.69
CA LYS A 595 1.01 29.17 0.05
C LYS A 595 2.34 28.52 0.42
N ILE A 596 3.40 29.34 0.46
CA ILE A 596 4.75 28.95 0.90
C ILE A 596 5.16 29.88 2.03
N TRP A 597 5.45 29.32 3.20
CA TRP A 597 5.68 30.05 4.44
C TRP A 597 7.04 29.69 5.06
N ASP A 598 7.86 30.72 5.29
CA ASP A 598 9.05 30.66 6.14
C ASP A 598 8.56 30.86 7.58
N PHE A 599 8.36 29.74 8.28
CA PHE A 599 7.88 29.72 9.66
C PHE A 599 8.92 30.26 10.65
N GLN A 600 10.18 30.44 10.25
CA GLN A 600 11.24 31.01 11.05
C GLN A 600 11.17 32.55 11.06
N SER A 601 10.85 33.18 9.92
CA SER A 601 10.74 34.64 9.80
C SER A 601 9.31 35.17 9.76
N GLY A 602 8.32 34.31 9.54
CA GLY A 602 6.92 34.69 9.30
C GLY A 602 6.64 35.15 7.86
N ARG A 603 7.65 35.19 6.98
CA ARG A 603 7.49 35.63 5.59
C ARG A 603 6.70 34.60 4.76
N GLN A 604 5.80 35.09 3.92
CA GLN A 604 5.14 34.28 2.89
C GLN A 604 5.61 34.68 1.49
N LYS A 605 5.75 33.69 0.59
CA LYS A 605 5.87 33.95 -0.85
C LYS A 605 4.51 34.30 -1.44
N ALA A 606 4.48 34.84 -2.65
CA ALA A 606 3.22 35.13 -3.31
C ALA A 606 2.42 33.84 -3.53
N MET A 607 1.12 33.93 -3.25
CA MET A 607 0.16 32.84 -3.36
C MET A 607 -0.02 32.42 -4.81
N LEU A 608 -0.03 31.11 -5.06
CA LEU A 608 -0.55 30.54 -6.31
C LEU A 608 -2.05 30.31 -6.12
N LYS A 609 -2.89 30.93 -6.95
CA LYS A 609 -4.35 30.85 -6.84
C LYS A 609 -4.97 30.41 -8.15
N VAL A 610 -5.86 29.43 -8.09
CA VAL A 610 -6.65 28.97 -9.24
C VAL A 610 -8.05 29.60 -9.25
N SER A 611 -8.74 29.52 -10.39
CA SER A 611 -9.99 30.23 -10.62
C SER A 611 -11.21 29.50 -10.06
N SER A 612 -11.18 28.16 -10.00
CA SER A 612 -12.29 27.36 -9.47
C SER A 612 -12.20 27.17 -7.95
N LEU A 613 -12.92 26.16 -7.44
CA LEU A 613 -13.06 25.85 -6.02
C LEU A 613 -11.85 25.11 -5.43
N SER A 614 -11.05 24.43 -6.25
CA SER A 614 -9.99 23.54 -5.75
C SER A 614 -8.73 23.55 -6.62
N ILE A 615 -7.57 23.72 -5.98
CA ILE A 615 -6.27 23.45 -6.56
C ILE A 615 -5.98 21.96 -6.40
N GLY A 616 -5.66 21.28 -7.51
CA GLY A 616 -5.38 19.84 -7.51
C GLY A 616 -4.10 19.53 -6.74
N ASN A 617 -4.26 18.99 -5.52
CA ASN A 617 -3.24 18.63 -4.53
C ASN A 617 -1.79 18.89 -4.96
N PRO A 618 -1.32 20.15 -4.83
CA PRO A 618 -0.11 20.59 -5.49
C PRO A 618 1.15 20.02 -4.83
N SER A 619 2.15 19.73 -5.66
CA SER A 619 3.48 19.31 -5.20
C SER A 619 4.49 20.42 -5.41
N VAL A 620 5.19 20.82 -4.35
CA VAL A 620 6.23 21.86 -4.39
C VAL A 620 7.60 21.24 -4.31
N PHE A 621 8.55 21.71 -5.11
CA PHE A 621 9.90 21.16 -5.11
C PHE A 621 10.94 22.23 -5.45
N ASN A 622 12.18 21.93 -5.06
CA ASN A 622 13.34 22.73 -5.42
C ASN A 622 14.10 22.06 -6.57
N TYR A 623 14.52 22.86 -7.54
CA TYR A 623 15.43 22.45 -8.60
C TYR A 623 16.42 23.58 -8.83
N GLU A 624 17.72 23.28 -8.70
CA GLU A 624 18.82 24.24 -8.85
C GLU A 624 18.65 25.55 -8.04
N GLY A 625 18.14 25.46 -6.81
CA GLY A 625 17.96 26.64 -5.94
C GLY A 625 16.69 27.46 -6.23
N GLU A 626 15.93 27.11 -7.27
CA GLU A 626 14.67 27.75 -7.65
C GLU A 626 13.47 26.92 -7.18
N LEU A 627 12.32 27.57 -6.97
CA LEU A 627 11.11 26.93 -6.46
C LEU A 627 10.10 26.67 -7.58
N TYR A 628 9.53 25.46 -7.58
CA TYR A 628 8.55 25.02 -8.57
C TYR A 628 7.34 24.38 -7.90
N ALA A 629 6.22 24.35 -8.63
CA ALA A 629 5.00 23.68 -8.20
C ALA A 629 4.33 22.94 -9.35
N VAL A 630 3.84 21.73 -9.10
CA VAL A 630 2.90 21.00 -9.96
C VAL A 630 1.50 21.26 -9.43
N TYR A 631 0.57 21.70 -10.28
CA TYR A 631 -0.81 21.99 -9.85
C TYR A 631 -1.81 21.88 -11.02
N ALA A 632 -3.11 21.88 -10.70
CA ALA A 632 -4.18 22.06 -11.69
C ALA A 632 -5.34 22.88 -11.11
N ASP A 633 -6.13 23.52 -11.97
CA ASP A 633 -7.43 24.08 -11.59
C ASP A 633 -8.51 22.98 -11.70
N TYR A 634 -8.64 22.16 -10.65
CA TYR A 634 -9.28 20.83 -10.72
C TYR A 634 -10.74 20.86 -11.19
N PHE A 635 -11.49 21.88 -10.77
CA PHE A 635 -12.91 22.05 -11.14
C PHE A 635 -13.14 23.14 -12.21
N ALA A 636 -12.10 23.56 -12.93
CA ALA A 636 -12.26 24.51 -14.02
C ALA A 636 -13.19 23.94 -15.12
N LYS A 637 -14.11 24.78 -15.60
CA LYS A 637 -14.97 24.46 -16.75
C LYS A 637 -14.22 24.54 -18.08
N ASP A 638 -13.24 25.44 -18.17
CA ASP A 638 -12.38 25.56 -19.34
C ASP A 638 -11.39 24.38 -19.37
N PRO A 639 -11.42 23.52 -20.41
CA PRO A 639 -10.52 22.38 -20.52
C PRO A 639 -9.04 22.75 -20.48
N THR A 640 -8.67 23.97 -20.92
CA THR A 640 -7.26 24.41 -20.92
C THR A 640 -6.80 24.77 -19.51
N ALA A 641 -7.59 25.54 -18.77
CA ALA A 641 -7.32 25.87 -17.37
C ALA A 641 -7.31 24.62 -16.46
N LYS A 642 -8.11 23.60 -16.80
CA LYS A 642 -8.22 22.35 -16.04
C LYS A 642 -6.96 21.46 -16.12
N LYS A 643 -6.14 21.62 -17.17
CA LYS A 643 -4.93 20.80 -17.35
C LYS A 643 -3.95 21.00 -16.20
N GLY A 644 -3.18 19.94 -15.92
CA GLY A 644 -2.03 20.03 -15.03
C GLY A 644 -0.96 20.98 -15.56
N LYS A 645 -0.23 21.63 -14.66
CA LYS A 645 0.79 22.63 -14.97
C LYS A 645 2.00 22.45 -14.08
N ILE A 646 3.17 22.81 -14.62
CA ILE A 646 4.39 23.05 -13.86
C ILE A 646 4.65 24.55 -13.87
N ALA A 647 4.70 25.17 -12.70
CA ALA A 647 4.99 26.59 -12.55
C ALA A 647 6.32 26.80 -11.82
N LYS A 648 7.04 27.83 -12.25
CA LYS A 648 8.25 28.35 -11.60
C LYS A 648 7.92 29.61 -10.80
N TYR A 649 8.42 29.71 -9.58
CA TYR A 649 8.34 30.95 -8.81
C TYR A 649 9.47 31.90 -9.21
N SER A 650 9.12 33.15 -9.56
CA SER A 650 10.10 34.20 -9.81
C SER A 650 10.31 35.02 -8.54
N GLU A 651 11.52 34.99 -7.99
CA GLU A 651 11.89 35.84 -6.84
C GLU A 651 11.84 37.33 -7.19
N ASP A 652 12.35 37.74 -8.35
CA ASP A 652 12.37 39.17 -8.73
C ASP A 652 10.96 39.75 -8.89
N GLN A 653 10.05 38.98 -9.50
CA GLN A 653 8.70 39.43 -9.80
C GLN A 653 7.69 39.07 -8.69
N GLN A 654 8.13 38.30 -7.68
CA GLN A 654 7.29 37.73 -6.63
C GLN A 654 6.01 37.10 -7.20
N LYS A 655 6.12 36.28 -8.26
CA LYS A 655 4.96 35.67 -8.92
C LYS A 655 5.27 34.29 -9.50
N TRP A 656 4.24 33.46 -9.61
CA TRP A 656 4.30 32.16 -10.30
C TRP A 656 4.14 32.34 -11.80
N GLN A 657 4.89 31.55 -12.57
CA GLN A 657 4.85 31.53 -14.03
C GLN A 657 4.77 30.08 -14.52
N ASP A 658 3.74 29.78 -15.31
CA ASP A 658 3.58 28.47 -15.93
C ASP A 658 4.70 28.27 -16.97
N ILE A 659 5.45 27.17 -16.82
CA ILE A 659 6.54 26.80 -17.75
C ILE A 659 6.20 25.56 -18.56
N TYR A 660 5.22 24.76 -18.13
CA TYR A 660 4.78 23.57 -18.83
C TYR A 660 3.30 23.27 -18.57
N THR A 661 2.62 22.77 -19.60
CA THR A 661 1.24 22.26 -19.51
C THR A 661 1.29 20.76 -19.75
N ILE A 662 0.74 19.99 -18.81
CA ILE A 662 0.64 18.53 -18.88
C ILE A 662 -0.53 18.16 -19.79
N ASN A 663 -0.28 17.36 -20.84
CA ASN A 663 -1.23 17.14 -21.92
C ASN A 663 -1.86 15.74 -21.98
N GLY A 664 -1.18 14.72 -21.45
CA GLY A 664 -1.55 13.31 -21.54
C GLY A 664 -2.63 12.86 -20.55
N ILE A 665 -3.12 13.76 -19.70
CA ILE A 665 -4.19 13.54 -18.72
C ILE A 665 -5.08 14.78 -18.67
N SER A 666 -6.39 14.60 -18.45
CA SER A 666 -7.35 15.71 -18.52
C SER A 666 -7.19 16.74 -17.40
N THR A 667 -6.72 16.31 -16.22
CA THR A 667 -6.39 17.16 -15.07
C THR A 667 -5.44 16.42 -14.13
N VAL A 668 -4.88 17.11 -13.15
CA VAL A 668 -4.04 16.52 -12.11
C VAL A 668 -4.71 16.77 -10.77
N LYS A 669 -5.12 15.70 -10.09
CA LYS A 669 -5.58 15.81 -8.71
C LYS A 669 -4.44 15.57 -7.75
N VAL A 670 -3.61 14.56 -7.98
CA VAL A 670 -2.47 14.22 -7.11
C VAL A 670 -1.21 14.12 -7.94
N SER A 671 -0.11 14.58 -7.37
CA SER A 671 1.23 14.40 -7.92
C SER A 671 2.24 14.06 -6.84
N ASP A 672 3.37 13.51 -7.24
CA ASP A 672 4.57 13.38 -6.41
C ASP A 672 5.81 13.66 -7.27
N VAL A 673 6.85 14.24 -6.68
CA VAL A 673 8.01 14.77 -7.42
C VAL A 673 9.30 14.25 -6.81
N LYS A 674 10.19 13.73 -7.67
CA LYS A 674 11.56 13.33 -7.32
C LYS A 674 12.55 13.99 -8.27
N VAL A 675 13.47 14.76 -7.70
CA VAL A 675 14.61 15.36 -8.42
C VAL A 675 15.82 14.45 -8.22
N GLN A 676 16.38 13.91 -9.32
CA GLN A 676 17.52 13.00 -9.28
C GLN A 676 18.47 13.28 -10.46
N ALA A 677 19.78 13.33 -10.22
CA ALA A 677 20.80 13.54 -11.25
C ALA A 677 20.51 14.75 -12.17
N ASN A 678 20.03 15.85 -11.59
CA ASN A 678 19.56 17.06 -12.31
C ASN A 678 18.43 16.80 -13.32
N LYS A 679 17.57 15.81 -13.05
CA LYS A 679 16.34 15.55 -13.79
C LYS A 679 15.14 15.57 -12.84
N ILE A 680 14.06 16.21 -13.27
CA ILE A 680 12.79 16.24 -12.56
C ILE A 680 11.92 15.08 -13.07
N ASN A 681 11.45 14.26 -12.15
CA ASN A 681 10.50 13.19 -12.42
C ASN A 681 9.23 13.42 -11.59
N ILE A 682 8.08 13.47 -12.25
CA ILE A 682 6.78 13.75 -11.65
C ILE A 682 5.87 12.59 -12.00
N VAL A 683 5.23 11.98 -11.00
CA VAL A 683 4.08 11.11 -11.26
C VAL A 683 2.80 11.92 -11.00
N ALA A 684 1.82 11.85 -11.91
CA ALA A 684 0.59 12.63 -11.82
C ALA A 684 -0.65 11.77 -12.14
N SER A 685 -1.73 11.91 -11.36
CA SER A 685 -2.95 11.12 -11.51
C SER A 685 -4.26 11.91 -11.32
N ASN A 686 -5.37 11.31 -11.75
CA ASN A 686 -6.73 11.88 -11.72
C ASN A 686 -7.77 10.85 -11.21
N ASP A 687 -7.81 10.59 -9.89
CA ASP A 687 -8.88 9.83 -9.21
C ASP A 687 -9.34 8.53 -9.89
N ALA A 688 -8.40 7.68 -10.32
CA ALA A 688 -8.66 6.44 -11.08
C ALA A 688 -9.42 6.58 -12.41
N SER A 689 -9.87 7.78 -12.78
CA SER A 689 -10.61 8.02 -14.03
C SER A 689 -9.73 7.92 -15.28
N GLU A 690 -8.43 8.09 -15.11
CA GLU A 690 -7.42 8.01 -16.16
C GLU A 690 -6.14 7.36 -15.62
N GLU A 691 -5.41 6.68 -16.49
CA GLU A 691 -4.10 6.12 -16.16
C GLU A 691 -3.11 7.25 -15.83
N PRO A 692 -2.31 7.12 -14.75
CA PRO A 692 -1.31 8.12 -14.38
C PRO A 692 -0.24 8.36 -15.46
N LEU A 693 0.43 9.51 -15.35
CA LEU A 693 1.58 9.88 -16.16
C LEU A 693 2.86 9.90 -15.34
N LEU A 694 3.96 9.44 -15.94
CA LEU A 694 5.31 9.81 -15.56
C LEU A 694 5.79 10.93 -16.48
N ILE A 695 6.08 12.10 -15.90
CA ILE A 695 6.61 13.26 -16.59
C ILE A 695 8.08 13.42 -16.22
N SER A 696 8.94 13.60 -17.20
CA SER A 696 10.40 13.53 -17.06
C SER A 696 11.05 14.67 -17.83
N GLY A 697 11.96 15.42 -17.22
CA GLY A 697 12.70 16.46 -17.95
C GLY A 697 13.29 17.55 -17.08
N THR A 698 13.57 18.70 -17.71
CA THR A 698 14.07 19.92 -17.06
C THR A 698 13.38 21.14 -17.68
N PRO A 699 13.34 22.30 -16.99
CA PRO A 699 12.85 23.54 -17.59
C PRO A 699 13.60 23.92 -18.87
N GLU A 700 14.89 23.61 -18.98
CA GLU A 700 15.75 23.98 -20.11
C GLU A 700 15.58 23.05 -21.32
N SER A 701 15.45 21.75 -21.08
CA SER A 701 15.30 20.74 -22.14
C SER A 701 13.84 20.45 -22.51
N GLY A 702 12.89 20.94 -21.72
CA GLY A 702 11.49 20.54 -21.77
C GLY A 702 11.21 19.21 -21.07
N PHE A 703 9.93 18.84 -21.05
CA PHE A 703 9.41 17.64 -20.38
C PHE A 703 8.77 16.66 -21.37
N THR A 704 8.97 15.37 -21.12
CA THR A 704 8.34 14.25 -21.82
C THR A 704 7.32 13.58 -20.92
N GLU A 705 6.22 13.09 -21.50
CA GLU A 705 5.16 12.40 -20.77
C GLU A 705 5.08 10.93 -21.22
N GLU A 706 5.11 10.02 -20.26
CA GLU A 706 4.93 8.58 -20.44
C GLU A 706 3.66 8.14 -19.70
N LYS A 707 2.77 7.41 -20.37
CA LYS A 707 1.56 6.88 -19.75
C LYS A 707 1.87 5.59 -19.01
N LEU A 708 1.49 5.51 -17.74
CA LEU A 708 1.68 4.32 -16.91
C LEU A 708 0.47 3.37 -17.10
N SER A 709 0.46 2.66 -18.23
CA SER A 709 -0.67 1.83 -18.65
C SER A 709 -1.02 0.70 -17.67
N GLY A 710 -2.30 0.46 -17.45
CA GLY A 710 -2.82 -0.55 -16.53
C GLY A 710 -2.76 -0.16 -15.05
N ILE A 711 -2.52 1.11 -14.73
CA ILE A 711 -2.58 1.62 -13.35
C ILE A 711 -3.89 2.42 -13.15
N SER A 712 -4.66 2.05 -12.14
CA SER A 712 -5.81 2.79 -11.62
C SER A 712 -5.44 3.39 -10.25
N ALA A 713 -5.12 4.69 -10.19
CA ALA A 713 -4.70 5.36 -8.96
C ALA A 713 -5.83 6.22 -8.38
N SER A 714 -6.54 5.68 -7.40
CA SER A 714 -7.79 6.23 -6.86
C SER A 714 -7.64 7.42 -5.89
N ASN A 715 -6.59 7.45 -5.07
CA ASN A 715 -6.41 8.48 -4.04
C ASN A 715 -5.03 9.15 -4.05
N ARG A 716 -3.95 8.38 -4.28
CA ARG A 716 -2.56 8.80 -4.16
C ARG A 716 -1.66 7.92 -5.02
N VAL A 717 -0.59 8.53 -5.51
CA VAL A 717 0.48 7.88 -6.25
C VAL A 717 1.80 8.50 -5.80
N GLN A 718 2.84 7.69 -5.61
CA GLN A 718 4.18 8.16 -5.25
C GLN A 718 5.23 7.50 -6.13
N LEU A 719 6.29 8.26 -6.39
CA LEU A 719 7.46 7.79 -7.12
C LEU A 719 8.62 7.66 -6.15
N GLN A 720 9.33 6.54 -6.17
CA GLN A 720 10.54 6.33 -5.38
C GLN A 720 11.66 5.81 -6.27
N TRP A 721 12.90 6.06 -5.84
CA TRP A 721 14.09 5.57 -6.52
C TRP A 721 14.94 4.78 -5.55
N LYS A 722 15.33 3.57 -5.96
CA LYS A 722 16.19 2.67 -5.20
C LYS A 722 17.12 1.99 -6.19
N ASP A 723 18.42 2.05 -5.97
CA ASP A 723 19.46 1.49 -6.87
C ASP A 723 19.33 1.92 -8.34
N GLY A 724 18.92 3.16 -8.62
CA GLY A 724 18.72 3.61 -10.00
C GLY A 724 17.54 2.95 -10.73
N VAL A 725 16.66 2.26 -9.99
CA VAL A 725 15.38 1.73 -10.45
C VAL A 725 14.27 2.63 -9.92
N ALA A 726 13.34 3.01 -10.81
CA ALA A 726 12.16 3.75 -10.45
C ALA A 726 11.06 2.81 -9.96
N TYR A 727 10.36 3.22 -8.90
CA TYR A 727 9.25 2.49 -8.30
C TYR A 727 8.03 3.42 -8.26
N VAL A 728 6.89 2.94 -8.75
CA VAL A 728 5.61 3.64 -8.64
C VAL A 728 4.74 2.85 -7.68
N ILE A 729 4.23 3.52 -6.65
CA ILE A 729 3.36 2.95 -5.62
C ILE A 729 2.04 3.72 -5.66
N TRP A 730 0.91 3.02 -5.64
CA TRP A 730 -0.42 3.63 -5.72
C TRP A 730 -1.46 2.80 -4.97
N CYS A 731 -2.58 3.43 -4.59
CA CYS A 731 -3.77 2.67 -4.23
C CYS A 731 -4.78 2.62 -5.37
N ASP A 732 -5.29 1.42 -5.62
CA ASP A 732 -6.49 1.17 -6.38
C ASP A 732 -7.62 0.86 -5.38
N ASN A 733 -8.45 1.86 -5.08
CA ASN A 733 -9.33 1.90 -3.91
C ASN A 733 -8.55 1.66 -2.60
N ALA A 734 -8.84 0.58 -1.87
CA ALA A 734 -8.14 0.20 -0.65
C ALA A 734 -6.91 -0.69 -0.91
N THR A 735 -6.71 -1.13 -2.16
CA THR A 735 -5.64 -2.05 -2.55
C THR A 735 -4.37 -1.28 -2.86
N LEU A 736 -3.35 -1.42 -2.02
CA LEU A 736 -2.03 -0.81 -2.24
C LEU A 736 -1.20 -1.69 -3.17
N ARG A 737 -0.58 -1.11 -4.19
CA ARG A 737 0.16 -1.82 -5.25
C ARG A 737 1.47 -1.10 -5.58
N ALA A 738 2.41 -1.81 -6.21
CA ALA A 738 3.65 -1.23 -6.70
C ALA A 738 4.15 -1.86 -8.00
N ARG A 739 4.85 -1.05 -8.79
CA ARG A 739 5.59 -1.43 -10.00
C ARG A 739 7.00 -0.88 -9.94
N TYR A 740 7.92 -1.52 -10.65
CA TYR A 740 9.27 -1.03 -10.86
C TYR A 740 9.60 -0.98 -12.35
N GLN A 741 10.50 -0.08 -12.74
CA GLN A 741 10.94 0.05 -14.12
C GLN A 741 12.22 -0.74 -14.37
N LYS A 742 12.17 -1.74 -15.24
CA LYS A 742 13.33 -2.56 -15.66
C LYS A 742 13.48 -2.49 -17.17
N ASN A 743 14.64 -2.05 -17.66
CA ASN A 743 14.92 -1.90 -19.10
C ASN A 743 13.86 -1.05 -19.85
N GLY A 744 13.31 -0.02 -19.20
CA GLY A 744 12.24 0.81 -19.77
C GLY A 744 10.85 0.19 -19.74
N ILE A 745 10.66 -0.97 -19.10
CA ILE A 745 9.37 -1.65 -18.96
C ILE A 745 8.93 -1.64 -17.50
N TRP A 746 7.69 -1.20 -17.24
CA TRP A 746 7.07 -1.28 -15.93
C TRP A 746 6.62 -2.71 -15.62
N THR A 747 7.12 -3.26 -14.53
CA THR A 747 6.88 -4.64 -14.08
C THR A 747 6.21 -4.62 -12.71
N ASP A 748 5.17 -5.42 -12.52
CA ASP A 748 4.44 -5.53 -11.25
C ASP A 748 5.29 -6.15 -10.15
N MET A 749 5.21 -5.57 -8.94
CA MET A 749 5.93 -6.01 -7.74
C MET A 749 5.01 -6.76 -6.77
N SER A 750 4.27 -7.74 -7.29
CA SER A 750 3.09 -8.43 -6.70
C SER A 750 1.76 -7.91 -7.24
N THR A 751 0.73 -8.75 -7.12
CA THR A 751 -0.65 -8.36 -7.38
C THR A 751 -1.13 -7.30 -6.37
N GLN A 752 -0.57 -7.28 -5.14
CA GLN A 752 -1.01 -6.45 -4.02
C GLN A 752 -0.01 -6.41 -2.84
N ILE A 753 0.18 -5.22 -2.26
CA ILE A 753 0.92 -4.99 -1.00
C ILE A 753 0.00 -5.18 0.22
N CYS A 754 -1.20 -4.59 0.19
CA CYS A 754 -2.26 -4.80 1.18
C CYS A 754 -3.65 -4.44 0.63
N SER A 755 -4.73 -4.86 1.29
CA SER A 755 -6.14 -4.62 0.87
C SER A 755 -6.87 -3.51 1.63
N ASP A 756 -6.23 -2.94 2.65
CA ASP A 756 -6.86 -2.08 3.66
C ASP A 756 -6.26 -0.66 3.73
N ALA A 757 -5.57 -0.22 2.68
CA ALA A 757 -4.89 1.08 2.67
C ALA A 757 -5.88 2.25 2.51
N TYR A 758 -6.07 3.02 3.58
CA TYR A 758 -6.79 4.29 3.54
C TYR A 758 -5.90 5.42 2.99
N VAL A 759 -4.71 5.60 3.55
CA VAL A 759 -3.63 6.42 3.00
C VAL A 759 -2.29 5.69 3.11
N PHE A 760 -1.33 6.03 2.25
CA PHE A 760 0.02 5.48 2.32
C PHE A 760 1.08 6.58 2.21
N ASP A 761 2.29 6.29 2.70
CA ASP A 761 3.49 7.08 2.44
C ASP A 761 4.66 6.12 2.19
N THR A 762 5.74 6.62 1.60
CA THR A 762 6.90 5.80 1.25
C THR A 762 8.20 6.51 1.58
N VAL A 763 9.20 5.74 2.00
CA VAL A 763 10.55 6.25 2.28
C VAL A 763 11.58 5.19 1.89
N VAL A 764 12.68 5.62 1.29
CA VAL A 764 13.84 4.75 1.03
C VAL A 764 14.86 5.08 2.10
N ILE A 765 15.22 4.08 2.93
CA ILE A 765 16.23 4.25 3.97
C ILE A 765 17.42 3.37 3.64
N LYS A 766 18.59 3.99 3.49
CA LYS A 766 19.81 3.39 2.96
C LYS A 766 19.57 2.82 1.56
N ASN A 767 19.15 1.57 1.48
CA ASN A 767 18.82 0.89 0.24
C ASN A 767 17.65 -0.08 0.41
N VAL A 768 16.66 0.30 1.22
CA VAL A 768 15.44 -0.48 1.41
C VAL A 768 14.26 0.46 1.25
N LEU A 769 13.33 0.09 0.37
CA LEU A 769 12.08 0.80 0.20
C LEU A 769 11.10 0.33 1.27
N TYR A 770 10.57 1.27 2.03
CA TYR A 770 9.52 1.05 3.01
C TYR A 770 8.23 1.71 2.55
N VAL A 771 7.13 1.01 2.77
CA VAL A 771 5.78 1.48 2.50
C VAL A 771 4.98 1.36 3.79
N GLY A 772 4.49 2.50 4.27
CA GLY A 772 3.54 2.55 5.37
C GLY A 772 2.14 2.74 4.81
N ASN A 773 1.14 2.08 5.38
CA ASN A 773 -0.27 2.39 5.13
C ASN A 773 -1.02 2.56 6.45
N SER A 774 -2.01 3.46 6.48
CA SER A 774 -3.04 3.44 7.51
C SER A 774 -4.24 2.62 7.05
N SER A 775 -4.93 2.02 8.01
CA SER A 775 -6.27 1.44 7.90
C SER A 775 -7.21 2.25 8.79
N LEU A 776 -8.47 2.39 8.38
CA LEU A 776 -9.49 3.10 9.17
C LEU A 776 -9.78 2.42 10.52
N THR A 777 -9.47 1.13 10.63
CA THR A 777 -9.80 0.30 11.81
C THR A 777 -8.57 -0.23 12.53
N SER A 778 -7.53 -0.63 11.80
CA SER A 778 -6.38 -1.33 12.39
C SER A 778 -5.20 -0.42 12.77
N GLY A 779 -5.16 0.81 12.24
CA GLY A 779 -4.05 1.75 12.45
C GLY A 779 -3.00 1.70 11.34
N VAL A 780 -1.74 2.02 11.65
CA VAL A 780 -0.65 2.12 10.66
C VAL A 780 0.25 0.89 10.65
N THR A 781 0.39 0.26 9.48
CA THR A 781 1.27 -0.89 9.25
C THR A 781 2.45 -0.48 8.37
N LEU A 782 3.65 -0.91 8.74
CA LEU A 782 4.88 -0.71 7.96
C LEU A 782 5.31 -2.01 7.28
N ARG A 783 5.57 -1.96 5.98
CA ARG A 783 6.13 -3.06 5.20
C ARG A 783 7.46 -2.64 4.59
N LYS A 784 8.44 -3.53 4.67
CA LYS A 784 9.73 -3.39 3.97
C LYS A 784 9.73 -4.19 2.69
N MET A 785 10.39 -3.65 1.67
CA MET A 785 10.62 -4.38 0.44
C MET A 785 11.73 -5.44 0.63
N LYS A 786 11.50 -6.68 0.20
CA LYS A 786 12.52 -7.73 0.07
C LYS A 786 13.57 -7.33 -0.95
N THR A 787 14.76 -7.89 -0.81
CA THR A 787 15.77 -7.84 -1.89
C THR A 787 15.32 -8.78 -3.00
N VAL A 788 15.33 -8.32 -4.25
CA VAL A 788 14.81 -9.05 -5.41
C VAL A 788 15.94 -9.71 -6.18
N GLU A 789 15.99 -11.03 -6.24
CA GLU A 789 16.87 -11.72 -7.18
C GLU A 789 16.49 -11.37 -8.63
N GLY A 790 17.45 -10.95 -9.44
CA GLY A 790 17.20 -10.62 -10.85
C GLY A 790 16.67 -9.21 -11.14
N THR A 791 16.58 -8.30 -10.16
CA THR A 791 16.70 -6.86 -10.48
C THR A 791 18.09 -6.63 -11.10
N PRO A 792 18.27 -5.72 -12.08
CA PRO A 792 19.61 -5.40 -12.56
C PRO A 792 20.48 -5.07 -11.36
N GLU A 793 21.59 -5.79 -11.17
CA GLU A 793 22.69 -5.30 -10.34
C GLU A 793 23.21 -4.03 -11.03
N ILE A 794 22.61 -2.89 -10.71
CA ILE A 794 23.37 -1.67 -10.65
C ILE A 794 24.12 -1.81 -9.34
N PRO A 795 25.47 -1.92 -9.37
CA PRO A 795 26.23 -2.11 -8.15
C PRO A 795 25.92 -0.95 -7.20
N SER A 796 25.21 -1.24 -6.10
CA SER A 796 25.26 -0.34 -4.95
C SER A 796 26.75 -0.24 -4.58
N PRO A 797 27.32 0.96 -4.44
CA PRO A 797 28.69 1.09 -3.96
C PRO A 797 28.79 0.36 -2.61
N PRO A 798 29.72 -0.60 -2.46
CA PRO A 798 29.90 -1.28 -1.18
C PRO A 798 30.18 -0.25 -0.09
N ALA A 799 29.72 -0.53 1.13
CA ALA A 799 30.00 0.22 2.35
C ALA A 799 31.49 0.21 2.79
N ALA A 800 32.41 0.01 1.85
CA ALA A 800 33.81 0.35 1.98
C ALA A 800 34.11 1.37 0.88
N VAL A 801 34.40 2.61 1.28
CA VAL A 801 34.92 3.63 0.37
C VAL A 801 36.38 3.35 0.08
N PRO A 802 36.89 3.66 -1.13
CA PRO A 802 38.32 3.60 -1.42
C PRO A 802 39.11 4.46 -0.42
N GLY A 803 40.34 4.03 -0.09
CA GLY A 803 41.25 4.80 0.73
C GLY A 803 41.70 6.10 0.04
N SER A 804 42.48 6.90 0.76
CA SER A 804 42.94 8.20 0.24
C SER A 804 43.74 8.05 -1.05
N ASN A 805 43.38 8.83 -2.08
CA ASN A 805 43.97 8.81 -3.43
C ASN A 805 43.83 7.46 -4.16
N GLU A 806 42.79 6.69 -3.85
CA GLU A 806 42.45 5.46 -4.58
C GLU A 806 41.26 5.68 -5.51
N VAL A 807 41.11 4.81 -6.51
CA VAL A 807 39.94 4.76 -7.39
C VAL A 807 39.44 3.32 -7.48
N LEU A 808 38.13 3.14 -7.43
CA LEU A 808 37.48 1.88 -7.76
C LEU A 808 37.05 1.89 -9.23
N ILE A 809 37.62 0.99 -10.03
CA ILE A 809 37.28 0.81 -11.45
C ILE A 809 36.47 -0.46 -11.62
N GLN A 810 35.25 -0.33 -12.12
CA GLN A 810 34.44 -1.48 -12.52
C GLN A 810 34.82 -1.89 -13.95
N LEU A 811 35.35 -3.10 -14.12
CA LEU A 811 35.73 -3.62 -15.43
C LEU A 811 34.49 -3.96 -16.27
N PRO A 812 34.47 -3.63 -17.57
CA PRO A 812 33.44 -4.10 -18.49
C PRO A 812 33.54 -5.62 -18.69
N ALA A 813 32.43 -6.25 -19.07
CA ALA A 813 32.40 -7.68 -19.38
C ALA A 813 33.44 -8.05 -20.46
N GLY A 814 34.16 -9.15 -20.24
CA GLY A 814 35.18 -9.66 -21.16
C GLY A 814 36.60 -9.09 -20.95
N TYR A 815 36.79 -8.09 -20.10
CA TYR A 815 38.12 -7.57 -19.76
C TYR A 815 38.78 -8.43 -18.67
N ASP A 816 40.06 -8.73 -18.85
CA ASP A 816 40.85 -9.55 -17.92
C ASP A 816 41.13 -8.79 -16.62
N ALA A 817 40.75 -9.38 -15.48
CA ALA A 817 40.99 -8.85 -14.15
C ALA A 817 42.49 -8.69 -13.80
N GLY A 818 43.38 -9.38 -14.51
CA GLY A 818 44.83 -9.24 -14.43
C GLY A 818 45.42 -8.16 -15.34
N ALA A 819 44.62 -7.51 -16.20
CA ALA A 819 45.12 -6.46 -17.09
C ALA A 819 45.50 -5.19 -16.34
N LYS A 820 46.53 -4.50 -16.84
CA LYS A 820 46.98 -3.22 -16.29
C LYS A 820 45.97 -2.12 -16.58
N ILE A 821 45.67 -1.30 -15.57
CA ILE A 821 44.86 -0.08 -15.70
C ILE A 821 45.81 1.09 -15.84
N TYR A 822 45.58 1.95 -16.82
CA TYR A 822 46.42 3.11 -17.11
C TYR A 822 45.76 4.39 -16.61
N ILE A 823 46.37 5.07 -15.65
CA ILE A 823 45.91 6.36 -15.13
C ILE A 823 46.74 7.46 -15.78
N ASP A 824 46.10 8.34 -16.56
CA ASP A 824 46.74 9.36 -17.40
C ASP A 824 47.91 8.82 -18.26
N GLY A 825 47.74 7.59 -18.75
CA GLY A 825 48.73 6.90 -19.57
C GLY A 825 49.84 6.17 -18.79
N VAL A 826 49.87 6.24 -17.45
CA VAL A 826 50.81 5.50 -16.60
C VAL A 826 50.16 4.21 -16.11
N ALA A 827 50.85 3.07 -16.25
CA ALA A 827 50.31 1.77 -15.83
C ALA A 827 50.34 1.59 -14.31
N TYR A 828 49.23 1.16 -13.73
CA TYR A 828 49.10 0.78 -12.33
C TYR A 828 48.70 -0.69 -12.20
N THR A 829 49.16 -1.31 -11.11
CA THR A 829 48.59 -2.56 -10.61
C THR A 829 47.28 -2.29 -9.91
N SER A 830 46.35 -3.24 -9.98
CA SER A 830 45.07 -3.16 -9.28
C SER A 830 44.85 -4.39 -8.40
N ALA A 831 44.11 -4.23 -7.31
CA ALA A 831 43.70 -5.31 -6.44
C ALA A 831 42.20 -5.60 -6.62
N SER A 832 41.76 -6.85 -6.40
CA SER A 832 40.33 -7.17 -6.33
C SER A 832 39.72 -6.49 -5.12
N TRP A 833 38.61 -5.79 -5.31
CA TRP A 833 37.90 -5.11 -4.23
C TRP A 833 36.75 -5.99 -3.71
N ASN A 834 36.67 -6.18 -2.39
CA ASN A 834 35.60 -6.95 -1.74
C ASN A 834 35.32 -8.32 -2.38
N GLN A 835 36.38 -9.06 -2.73
CA GLN A 835 36.29 -10.38 -3.38
C GLN A 835 35.63 -10.37 -4.78
N ASN A 836 35.29 -9.21 -5.33
CA ASN A 836 34.79 -9.07 -6.70
C ASN A 836 35.98 -8.93 -7.66
N THR A 837 36.11 -9.88 -8.59
CA THR A 837 37.20 -9.91 -9.56
C THR A 837 37.09 -8.81 -10.62
N SER A 838 35.87 -8.34 -10.90
CA SER A 838 35.57 -7.28 -11.87
C SER A 838 35.62 -5.88 -11.25
N ALA A 839 35.65 -5.75 -9.92
CA ALA A 839 35.84 -4.48 -9.24
C ALA A 839 37.32 -4.33 -8.83
N ARG A 840 38.01 -3.35 -9.42
CA ARG A 840 39.47 -3.19 -9.28
C ARG A 840 39.81 -1.91 -8.54
N LEU A 841 40.46 -2.05 -7.40
CA LEU A 841 40.98 -0.92 -6.64
C LEU A 841 42.37 -0.54 -7.18
N VAL A 842 42.59 0.73 -7.46
CA VAL A 842 43.87 1.29 -7.93
C VAL A 842 44.29 2.42 -6.99
N SER A 843 45.46 2.29 -6.36
CA SER A 843 46.04 3.35 -5.55
C SER A 843 46.88 4.29 -6.43
N ILE A 844 46.40 5.51 -6.63
CA ILE A 844 47.00 6.50 -7.55
C ILE A 844 48.15 7.25 -6.86
N GLY A 845 48.08 7.43 -5.53
CA GLY A 845 49.17 7.99 -4.71
C GLY A 845 49.44 9.49 -4.90
N LYS A 846 48.74 10.16 -5.81
CA LYS A 846 48.81 11.61 -6.03
C LYS A 846 47.47 12.19 -6.49
N GLN A 847 47.29 13.50 -6.28
CA GLN A 847 46.13 14.26 -6.74
C GLN A 847 46.29 14.74 -8.20
N GLY A 848 45.17 15.02 -8.86
CA GLY A 848 45.13 15.57 -10.24
C GLY A 848 45.05 14.55 -11.37
N ALA A 849 44.75 13.28 -11.09
CA ALA A 849 44.49 12.30 -12.13
C ALA A 849 43.19 12.60 -12.88
N LYS A 850 43.19 12.45 -14.21
CA LYS A 850 42.05 12.84 -15.06
C LYS A 850 41.37 11.67 -15.75
N THR A 851 42.12 10.64 -16.13
CA THR A 851 41.60 9.54 -16.95
C THR A 851 42.10 8.19 -16.48
N ALA A 852 41.26 7.17 -16.65
CA ALA A 852 41.67 5.78 -16.59
C ALA A 852 41.35 5.08 -17.91
N VAL A 853 42.22 4.17 -18.34
CA VAL A 853 42.03 3.36 -19.56
C VAL A 853 42.43 1.92 -19.29
N ILE A 854 41.64 0.97 -19.78
CA ILE A 854 42.02 -0.44 -19.83
C ILE A 854 41.92 -0.96 -21.26
N TYR A 855 42.73 -1.98 -21.58
CA TYR A 855 42.74 -2.62 -22.88
C TYR A 855 42.48 -4.11 -22.75
N GLN A 856 41.71 -4.66 -23.68
CA GLN A 856 41.48 -6.09 -23.82
C GLN A 856 42.43 -6.64 -24.90
N TYR A 857 43.10 -7.75 -24.62
CA TYR A 857 43.99 -8.41 -25.57
C TYR A 857 43.45 -9.80 -25.93
N ASN A 858 43.63 -10.22 -27.18
CA ASN A 858 43.38 -11.61 -27.56
C ASN A 858 44.54 -12.51 -27.12
N ALA A 859 44.40 -13.83 -27.31
CA ALA A 859 45.40 -14.84 -26.92
C ALA A 859 46.79 -14.62 -27.53
N SER A 860 46.90 -13.87 -28.63
CA SER A 860 48.17 -13.53 -29.30
C SER A 860 48.80 -12.22 -28.79
N GLY A 861 48.22 -11.60 -27.76
CA GLY A 861 48.68 -10.32 -27.21
C GLY A 861 48.36 -9.11 -28.10
N ILE A 862 47.35 -9.23 -28.98
CA ILE A 862 46.90 -8.12 -29.83
C ILE A 862 45.72 -7.42 -29.15
N PRO A 863 45.75 -6.07 -29.00
CA PRO A 863 44.64 -5.35 -28.39
C PRO A 863 43.43 -5.40 -29.31
N VAL A 864 42.30 -5.83 -28.75
CA VAL A 864 41.00 -5.98 -29.43
C VAL A 864 39.90 -5.12 -28.82
N GLY A 865 40.16 -4.53 -27.65
CA GLY A 865 39.22 -3.63 -26.97
C GLY A 865 39.94 -2.55 -26.16
N MET A 866 39.29 -1.40 -26.00
CA MET A 866 39.73 -0.26 -25.20
C MET A 866 38.52 0.37 -24.49
N TYR A 867 38.63 0.60 -23.18
CA TYR A 867 37.58 1.26 -22.39
C TYR A 867 38.15 2.40 -21.56
N VAL A 868 37.40 3.49 -21.41
CA VAL A 868 37.86 4.77 -20.86
C VAL A 868 36.94 5.22 -19.73
N TRP A 869 37.54 5.79 -18.68
CA TRP A 869 36.86 6.51 -17.61
C TRP A 869 37.45 7.90 -17.41
N LEU A 870 36.60 8.84 -17.03
CA LEU A 870 36.98 10.13 -16.46
C LEU A 870 37.12 9.97 -14.94
N LEU A 871 38.14 10.60 -14.37
CA LEU A 871 38.42 10.57 -12.94
C LEU A 871 38.16 11.94 -12.34
N GLU A 872 37.44 11.97 -11.22
CA GLU A 872 37.20 13.19 -10.46
C GLU A 872 37.58 12.97 -8.99
N TYR A 873 38.36 13.89 -8.43
CA TYR A 873 38.80 13.80 -7.05
C TYR A 873 37.78 14.47 -6.12
N ASN A 874 37.19 13.71 -5.19
CA ASN A 874 36.14 14.21 -4.32
C ASN A 874 36.64 14.83 -3.00
N GLY A 875 37.95 14.99 -2.84
CA GLY A 875 38.59 15.45 -1.61
C GLY A 875 39.23 14.35 -0.77
N THR A 876 38.90 13.07 -0.99
CA THR A 876 39.53 11.93 -0.30
C THR A 876 40.05 10.90 -1.30
N TYR A 877 39.18 10.45 -2.21
CA TYR A 877 39.46 9.43 -3.22
C TYR A 877 38.95 9.89 -4.59
N TYR A 878 39.17 9.10 -5.63
CA TYR A 878 38.69 9.39 -6.97
C TYR A 878 37.42 8.59 -7.29
N THR A 879 36.44 9.26 -7.89
CA THR A 879 35.33 8.60 -8.58
C THR A 879 35.73 8.35 -10.03
N ALA A 880 35.22 7.26 -10.62
CA ALA A 880 35.45 6.92 -12.02
C ALA A 880 34.12 6.85 -12.77
N GLN A 881 33.95 7.72 -13.76
CA GLN A 881 32.79 7.75 -14.63
C GLN A 881 33.16 7.14 -15.98
N ALA A 882 32.44 6.11 -16.41
CA ALA A 882 32.66 5.49 -17.71
C ALA A 882 32.35 6.48 -18.85
N VAL A 883 33.18 6.45 -19.91
CA VAL A 883 33.01 7.28 -21.11
C VAL A 883 32.81 6.35 -22.32
N PRO A 884 31.62 5.73 -22.48
CA PRO A 884 31.36 4.74 -23.52
C PRO A 884 31.53 5.32 -24.94
N GLU A 885 31.34 6.62 -25.11
CA GLU A 885 31.55 7.33 -26.39
C GLU A 885 33.00 7.17 -26.88
N LEU A 886 33.98 7.10 -25.97
CA LEU A 886 35.41 6.94 -26.27
C LEU A 886 35.88 5.48 -26.25
N GLN A 887 34.98 4.52 -26.06
CA GLN A 887 35.30 3.10 -26.16
C GLN A 887 35.88 2.78 -27.56
N ASP A 888 36.93 1.95 -27.64
CA ASP A 888 37.54 1.52 -28.91
C ASP A 888 37.99 2.69 -29.81
N LEU A 889 38.31 3.83 -29.20
CA LEU A 889 38.79 5.02 -29.91
C LEU A 889 40.04 4.71 -30.73
N PHE A 890 40.97 3.92 -30.19
CA PHE A 890 42.17 3.45 -30.89
C PHE A 890 42.15 1.95 -31.15
N SER A 891 42.72 1.55 -32.29
CA SER A 891 42.96 0.16 -32.70
C SER A 891 44.40 -0.02 -33.16
N TYR A 892 44.92 -1.24 -33.05
CA TYR A 892 46.25 -1.60 -33.57
C TYR A 892 46.16 -2.25 -34.96
N HIS A 893 47.05 -1.88 -35.87
CA HIS A 893 47.07 -2.36 -37.26
C HIS A 893 48.44 -2.88 -37.73
N GLY A 894 49.32 -3.25 -36.81
CA GLY A 894 50.55 -3.96 -37.14
C GLY A 894 51.80 -3.10 -37.18
N PHE A 895 52.95 -3.76 -37.02
CA PHE A 895 54.25 -3.21 -37.36
C PHE A 895 54.60 -3.47 -38.81
N SER A 896 55.35 -2.55 -39.41
CA SER A 896 55.94 -2.68 -40.74
C SER A 896 57.29 -1.97 -40.77
N VAL A 897 58.09 -2.23 -41.79
CA VAL A 897 59.34 -1.50 -42.02
C VAL A 897 59.20 -0.67 -43.29
N ARG A 898 59.65 0.57 -43.22
CA ARG A 898 59.78 1.45 -44.39
C ARG A 898 61.19 1.29 -44.95
N TYR A 899 61.31 0.83 -46.19
CA TYR A 899 62.61 0.62 -46.85
C TYR A 899 62.94 1.69 -47.93
N THR A 900 62.00 2.61 -48.22
CA THR A 900 62.19 3.73 -49.15
C THR A 900 61.94 5.08 -48.47
N GLY A 901 62.78 6.09 -48.77
CA GLY A 901 62.79 7.37 -48.05
C GLY A 901 63.45 7.24 -46.68
N ASN A 902 62.92 7.91 -45.64
CA ASN A 902 63.41 7.72 -44.27
C ASN A 902 63.08 6.30 -43.79
N THR A 903 64.09 5.43 -43.80
CA THR A 903 63.95 4.02 -43.47
C THR A 903 63.84 3.80 -41.97
N GLY A 904 63.07 2.79 -41.57
CA GLY A 904 62.89 2.51 -40.15
C GLY A 904 61.63 1.74 -39.79
N LEU A 905 61.46 1.52 -38.48
CA LEU A 905 60.36 0.76 -37.89
C LEU A 905 59.11 1.62 -37.78
N ARG A 906 57.97 1.13 -38.27
CA ARG A 906 56.68 1.83 -38.29
C ARG A 906 55.62 1.01 -37.57
N CYS A 907 54.89 1.64 -36.64
CA CYS A 907 53.72 1.04 -36.00
C CYS A 907 52.46 1.78 -36.45
N SER A 908 51.48 1.04 -36.98
CA SER A 908 50.21 1.61 -37.45
C SER A 908 49.12 1.44 -36.40
N PHE A 909 48.43 2.54 -36.09
CA PHE A 909 47.23 2.59 -35.27
C PHE A 909 46.05 3.10 -36.10
N GLY A 910 44.84 2.94 -35.60
CA GLY A 910 43.61 3.37 -36.28
C GLY A 910 42.66 4.08 -35.33
N ILE A 911 41.96 5.09 -35.83
CA ILE A 911 40.88 5.78 -35.13
C ILE A 911 39.59 5.64 -35.91
N ASP A 912 38.47 5.44 -35.20
CA ASP A 912 37.16 5.33 -35.82
C ASP A 912 36.80 6.61 -36.60
N THR A 913 36.39 6.45 -37.87
CA THR A 913 36.10 7.58 -38.77
C THR A 913 34.94 8.43 -38.27
N THR A 914 33.90 7.80 -37.72
CA THR A 914 32.70 8.48 -37.22
C THR A 914 33.04 9.23 -35.95
N LYS A 915 33.74 8.56 -35.01
CA LYS A 915 34.12 9.20 -33.75
C LYS A 915 35.05 10.38 -33.95
N LYS A 916 36.06 10.22 -34.80
CA LYS A 916 36.96 11.32 -35.14
C LYS A 916 36.21 12.49 -35.76
N SER A 917 35.28 12.24 -36.68
CA SER A 917 34.48 13.30 -37.34
C SER A 917 33.65 14.10 -36.34
N GLN A 918 33.05 13.42 -35.35
CA GLN A 918 32.29 14.09 -34.27
C GLN A 918 33.22 14.85 -33.33
N LEU A 919 34.35 14.27 -32.94
CA LEU A 919 35.35 14.90 -32.06
C LEU A 919 35.98 16.17 -32.66
N ILE A 920 36.09 16.28 -33.98
CA ILE A 920 36.60 17.50 -34.65
C ILE A 920 35.50 18.51 -35.00
N SER A 921 34.23 18.14 -34.80
CA SER A 921 33.10 19.02 -35.08
C SER A 921 32.95 20.09 -33.99
N THR A 922 32.22 21.16 -34.29
CA THR A 922 31.83 22.16 -33.30
C THR A 922 30.91 21.59 -32.21
N GLY A 923 30.21 20.48 -32.43
CA GLY A 923 29.42 19.83 -31.39
C GLY A 923 30.26 18.98 -30.41
N GLY A 924 31.46 18.57 -30.82
CA GLY A 924 32.24 17.56 -30.09
C GLY A 924 31.53 16.20 -30.01
N MET A 925 32.06 15.32 -29.16
CA MET A 925 31.43 14.04 -28.80
C MET A 925 31.43 13.93 -27.29
N GLY A 926 30.27 13.86 -26.65
CA GLY A 926 30.18 13.78 -25.18
C GLY A 926 30.89 14.95 -24.47
N GLY A 927 30.91 16.14 -25.10
CA GLY A 927 31.66 17.30 -24.62
C GLY A 927 33.17 17.28 -24.91
N TYR A 928 33.70 16.25 -25.57
CA TYR A 928 35.12 16.17 -25.96
C TYR A 928 35.35 16.74 -27.36
N ARG A 929 36.46 17.47 -27.52
CA ARG A 929 36.94 17.99 -28.80
C ARG A 929 38.39 17.64 -29.05
N LEU A 930 38.69 16.98 -30.17
CA LEU A 930 40.04 16.56 -30.54
C LEU A 930 40.86 17.75 -31.05
N THR A 931 41.99 18.03 -30.38
CA THR A 931 42.90 19.13 -30.75
C THR A 931 44.18 18.61 -31.39
N GLU A 932 44.66 17.44 -30.97
CA GLU A 932 45.84 16.79 -31.53
C GLU A 932 45.75 15.26 -31.38
N MET A 933 46.28 14.49 -32.32
CA MET A 933 46.57 13.06 -32.13
C MET A 933 47.84 12.65 -32.85
N GLY A 934 48.48 11.60 -32.36
CA GLY A 934 49.73 11.12 -32.91
C GLY A 934 50.18 9.78 -32.35
N THR A 935 51.46 9.48 -32.56
CA THR A 935 52.12 8.28 -32.02
C THR A 935 53.29 8.70 -31.14
N LEU A 936 53.35 8.13 -29.93
CA LEU A 936 54.50 8.20 -29.03
C LEU A 936 55.40 6.98 -29.27
N ILE A 937 56.71 7.16 -29.10
CA ILE A 937 57.76 6.16 -29.30
C ILE A 937 58.76 6.28 -28.16
N MET A 938 59.08 5.16 -27.49
CA MET A 938 60.01 5.15 -26.37
C MET A 938 61.01 4.01 -26.49
N ASN A 939 62.27 4.33 -26.15
CA ASN A 939 63.33 3.35 -25.98
C ASN A 939 63.04 2.50 -24.73
N PRO A 940 63.06 1.16 -24.81
CA PRO A 940 62.86 0.29 -23.64
C PRO A 940 63.81 0.58 -22.47
N ASP A 941 65.05 1.03 -22.73
CA ASP A 941 66.01 1.38 -21.67
C ASP A 941 65.48 2.51 -20.76
N ASN A 942 64.64 3.38 -21.32
CA ASN A 942 64.04 4.50 -20.61
C ASN A 942 62.69 4.13 -19.97
N ARG A 943 62.00 3.09 -20.48
CA ARG A 943 60.62 2.75 -20.12
C ARG A 943 60.44 2.36 -18.66
N ASN A 944 61.50 1.87 -18.01
CA ASN A 944 61.52 1.53 -16.59
C ASN A 944 61.62 2.77 -15.68
N ASN A 945 62.18 3.87 -16.19
CA ASN A 945 62.47 5.07 -15.40
C ASN A 945 61.59 6.27 -15.76
N TYR A 946 60.97 6.28 -16.95
CA TYR A 946 60.17 7.38 -17.46
C TYR A 946 58.80 6.89 -17.98
N PRO A 947 57.70 7.59 -17.66
CA PRO A 947 56.38 7.25 -18.17
C PRO A 947 56.24 7.62 -19.65
N MET A 948 55.58 6.76 -20.44
CA MET A 948 55.35 6.98 -21.86
C MET A 948 54.06 7.80 -22.08
N VAL A 949 54.12 9.09 -21.76
CA VAL A 949 53.00 10.04 -21.79
C VAL A 949 53.30 11.22 -22.71
N TYR A 950 52.26 11.92 -23.16
CA TYR A 950 52.37 13.09 -24.04
C TYR A 950 53.15 14.21 -23.33
N GLY A 951 54.16 14.77 -24.00
CA GLY A 951 55.06 15.78 -23.41
C GLY A 951 56.05 15.25 -22.36
N GLY A 952 56.10 13.93 -22.14
CA GLY A 952 56.98 13.32 -21.13
C GLY A 952 58.46 13.24 -21.52
N ASP A 953 59.33 13.16 -20.52
CA ASP A 953 60.78 13.05 -20.72
C ASP A 953 61.18 11.78 -21.46
N LYS A 954 62.14 11.90 -22.38
CA LYS A 954 62.69 10.78 -23.18
C LYS A 954 61.64 10.03 -24.01
N VAL A 955 60.47 10.62 -24.24
CA VAL A 955 59.45 10.16 -25.18
C VAL A 955 59.66 10.90 -26.50
N ALA A 956 59.87 10.15 -27.59
CA ALA A 956 59.76 10.71 -28.94
C ALA A 956 58.31 10.63 -29.41
N GLY A 957 57.90 11.48 -30.35
CA GLY A 957 56.56 11.41 -30.89
C GLY A 957 56.43 12.18 -32.20
N GLY A 958 55.24 12.11 -32.78
CA GLY A 958 54.91 12.97 -33.92
C GLY A 958 53.41 13.01 -34.18
N ARG A 959 52.97 14.20 -34.62
CA ARG A 959 51.58 14.54 -34.84
C ARG A 959 51.09 13.96 -36.16
N THR A 960 49.91 13.34 -36.13
CA THR A 960 49.21 12.84 -37.32
C THR A 960 47.92 13.61 -37.58
N PHE A 961 47.35 14.24 -36.55
CA PHE A 961 46.35 15.29 -36.72
C PHE A 961 46.58 16.39 -35.70
N TYR A 962 46.41 17.64 -36.11
CA TYR A 962 46.48 18.81 -35.22
C TYR A 962 45.84 20.02 -35.90
N ILE A 963 45.36 20.95 -35.08
CA ILE A 963 44.86 22.26 -35.53
C ILE A 963 45.85 23.32 -35.07
N GLU A 964 46.40 24.08 -36.01
CA GLU A 964 47.38 25.14 -35.73
C GLU A 964 47.02 26.37 -36.57
N ASN A 965 46.83 27.51 -35.91
CA ASN A 965 46.42 28.77 -36.54
C ASN A 965 45.15 28.65 -37.41
N GLY A 966 44.17 27.86 -36.97
CA GLY A 966 42.90 27.65 -37.69
C GLY A 966 42.99 26.71 -38.91
N LYS A 967 44.17 26.16 -39.21
CA LYS A 967 44.37 25.17 -40.28
C LYS A 967 44.44 23.76 -39.71
N THR A 968 43.61 22.87 -40.26
CA THR A 968 43.59 21.45 -39.90
C THR A 968 44.64 20.68 -40.71
N TYR A 969 45.53 19.99 -40.00
CA TYR A 969 46.46 19.03 -40.57
C TYR A 969 45.96 17.63 -40.23
N ASN A 970 45.79 16.76 -41.23
CA ASN A 970 45.29 15.40 -41.05
C ASN A 970 46.04 14.43 -41.97
N LYS A 971 46.87 13.56 -41.39
CA LYS A 971 47.70 12.58 -42.11
C LYS A 971 47.14 11.16 -41.90
N VAL A 972 46.42 10.68 -42.91
CA VAL A 972 45.85 9.33 -42.97
C VAL A 972 46.62 8.49 -43.99
N ILE A 973 47.02 7.28 -43.61
CA ILE A 973 47.73 6.32 -44.48
C ILE A 973 46.73 5.62 -45.41
N ARG A 974 45.63 5.17 -44.83
CA ARG A 974 44.50 4.51 -45.51
C ARG A 974 43.32 4.39 -44.54
N THR A 975 42.12 4.19 -45.08
CA THR A 975 40.93 3.87 -44.29
C THR A 975 40.53 2.43 -44.58
N VAL A 976 40.39 1.61 -43.53
CA VAL A 976 40.00 0.20 -43.63
C VAL A 976 38.97 -0.08 -42.55
N ASN A 977 37.83 -0.69 -42.92
CA ASN A 977 36.74 -1.05 -42.00
C ASN A 977 36.29 0.10 -41.08
N GLY A 978 36.07 1.29 -41.64
CA GLY A 978 35.64 2.46 -40.88
C GLY A 978 36.70 3.04 -39.94
N ARG A 979 37.98 2.69 -40.11
CA ARG A 979 39.08 3.23 -39.29
C ARG A 979 40.16 3.89 -40.13
N GLU A 980 40.45 5.14 -39.81
CA GLU A 980 41.57 5.88 -40.42
C GLU A 980 42.88 5.44 -39.78
N GLN A 981 43.76 4.81 -40.56
CA GLN A 981 45.06 4.36 -40.08
C GLN A 981 46.10 5.48 -40.15
N PHE A 982 46.89 5.62 -39.09
CA PHE A 982 47.98 6.58 -38.97
C PHE A 982 49.19 5.91 -38.33
N ALA A 983 50.38 6.42 -38.62
CA ALA A 983 51.63 5.86 -38.11
C ALA A 983 52.76 6.88 -38.16
N ASN A 984 53.73 6.70 -37.26
CA ASN A 984 55.04 7.33 -37.33
C ASN A 984 56.14 6.29 -37.52
N VAL A 985 57.27 6.74 -38.07
CA VAL A 985 58.43 5.90 -38.35
C VAL A 985 59.55 6.28 -37.40
N LEU A 986 60.08 5.30 -36.66
CA LEU A 986 61.32 5.41 -35.91
C LEU A 986 62.50 5.20 -36.87
N VAL A 987 63.24 6.26 -37.15
CA VAL A 987 64.30 6.32 -38.17
C VAL A 987 65.68 6.41 -37.51
N GLY A 988 66.73 6.06 -38.24
CA GLY A 988 68.12 6.24 -37.77
C GLY A 988 68.57 5.31 -36.63
N LEU A 989 67.96 4.12 -36.53
CA LEU A 989 68.43 3.11 -35.57
C LEU A 989 69.82 2.58 -35.97
N PRO A 990 70.80 2.48 -35.05
CA PRO A 990 72.06 1.82 -35.34
C PRO A 990 71.91 0.29 -35.34
N PRO A 991 72.78 -0.47 -36.05
CA PRO A 991 72.68 -1.93 -36.14
C PRO A 991 72.61 -2.67 -34.79
N SER A 992 73.35 -2.19 -33.79
CA SER A 992 73.33 -2.75 -32.42
C SER A 992 71.96 -2.71 -31.74
N ARG A 993 71.00 -1.96 -32.29
CA ARG A 993 69.65 -1.77 -31.75
C ARG A 993 68.56 -2.40 -32.61
N TYR A 994 68.91 -3.08 -33.70
CA TYR A 994 67.91 -3.69 -34.59
C TYR A 994 67.12 -4.81 -33.92
N ALA A 995 67.71 -5.52 -32.96
CA ALA A 995 67.03 -6.54 -32.15
C ALA A 995 66.26 -5.98 -30.96
N THR A 996 66.36 -4.67 -30.68
CA THR A 996 65.71 -4.05 -29.52
C THR A 996 64.23 -3.79 -29.81
N ASN A 997 63.35 -4.22 -28.89
CA ASN A 997 61.91 -3.95 -28.98
C ASN A 997 61.61 -2.51 -28.55
N TYR A 998 61.26 -1.64 -29.51
CA TYR A 998 60.82 -0.27 -29.21
C TYR A 998 59.31 -0.25 -28.94
N VAL A 999 58.90 0.57 -27.97
CA VAL A 999 57.49 0.68 -27.57
C VAL A 999 56.84 1.84 -28.32
N PHE A 1000 55.66 1.61 -28.87
CA PHE A 1000 54.82 2.57 -29.59
C PHE A 1000 53.43 2.61 -28.97
N ARG A 1001 52.80 3.79 -28.92
CA ARG A 1001 51.38 3.92 -28.57
C ARG A 1001 50.74 5.13 -29.24
N ALA A 1002 49.45 5.05 -29.51
CA ALA A 1002 48.66 6.20 -29.96
C ALA A 1002 48.35 7.16 -28.80
N TYR A 1003 48.14 8.43 -29.12
CA TYR A 1003 47.57 9.42 -28.18
C TYR A 1003 46.61 10.36 -28.90
N ALA A 1004 45.64 10.89 -28.16
CA ALA A 1004 44.75 11.99 -28.55
C ALA A 1004 44.68 13.00 -27.41
N VAL A 1005 45.05 14.25 -27.71
CA VAL A 1005 44.82 15.40 -26.84
C VAL A 1005 43.46 15.97 -27.19
N MET A 1006 42.63 16.13 -26.18
CA MET A 1006 41.27 16.63 -26.29
C MET A 1006 41.03 17.76 -25.30
N GLU A 1007 40.09 18.64 -25.63
CA GLU A 1007 39.50 19.62 -24.72
C GLU A 1007 38.16 19.07 -24.23
N HIS A 1008 37.91 19.19 -22.93
CA HIS A 1008 36.65 18.84 -22.29
C HIS A 1008 36.39 19.80 -21.12
N ASN A 1009 35.27 20.52 -21.16
CA ASN A 1009 34.87 21.50 -20.12
C ASN A 1009 35.98 22.50 -19.76
N GLY A 1010 36.68 23.04 -20.75
CA GLY A 1010 37.79 23.99 -20.58
C GLY A 1010 39.10 23.36 -20.12
N THR A 1011 39.15 22.03 -19.96
CA THR A 1011 40.33 21.30 -19.47
C THR A 1011 40.93 20.41 -20.55
N GLN A 1012 42.27 20.37 -20.64
CA GLN A 1012 42.96 19.42 -21.50
C GLN A 1012 42.95 18.01 -20.88
N VAL A 1013 42.54 17.03 -21.69
CA VAL A 1013 42.52 15.60 -21.39
C VAL A 1013 43.32 14.86 -22.45
N VAL A 1014 44.12 13.86 -22.07
CA VAL A 1014 44.89 13.06 -23.03
C VAL A 1014 44.49 11.60 -22.92
N ILE A 1015 43.96 11.05 -24.00
CA ILE A 1015 43.59 9.65 -24.12
C ILE A 1015 44.69 8.90 -24.85
N TYR A 1016 45.07 7.74 -24.31
CA TYR A 1016 46.13 6.92 -24.88
C TYR A 1016 45.61 5.60 -25.41
N GLY A 1017 46.20 5.14 -26.52
CA GLY A 1017 46.03 3.78 -27.02
C GLY A 1017 46.97 2.77 -26.33
N PRO A 1018 46.78 1.48 -26.62
CA PRO A 1018 47.58 0.39 -26.05
C PRO A 1018 49.06 0.49 -26.47
N GLU A 1019 49.95 0.06 -25.57
CA GLU A 1019 51.39 -0.05 -25.85
C GLU A 1019 51.70 -1.31 -26.66
N MET A 1020 52.37 -1.12 -27.80
CA MET A 1020 52.80 -2.21 -28.67
C MET A 1020 54.30 -2.15 -28.87
N SER A 1021 54.98 -3.28 -28.81
CA SER A 1021 56.44 -3.33 -28.96
C SER A 1021 56.92 -4.43 -29.89
N ARG A 1022 57.83 -4.06 -30.79
CA ARG A 1022 58.54 -4.96 -31.70
C ARG A 1022 59.90 -4.38 -32.05
N SER A 1023 60.80 -5.25 -32.48
CA SER A 1023 62.11 -4.87 -33.00
C SER A 1023 62.08 -4.81 -34.52
N MET A 1024 62.98 -4.03 -35.11
CA MET A 1024 63.10 -3.97 -36.57
C MET A 1024 63.52 -5.34 -37.13
N TYR A 1025 64.39 -6.06 -36.42
CA TYR A 1025 64.78 -7.43 -36.72
C TYR A 1025 63.58 -8.38 -36.82
N THR A 1026 62.72 -8.41 -35.80
CA THR A 1026 61.55 -9.32 -35.77
C THR A 1026 60.62 -9.06 -36.95
N VAL A 1027 60.37 -7.79 -37.26
CA VAL A 1027 59.48 -7.43 -38.38
C VAL A 1027 60.13 -7.77 -39.72
N CYS A 1028 61.42 -7.49 -39.91
CA CYS A 1028 62.15 -7.86 -41.13
C CYS A 1028 62.15 -9.37 -41.34
N LYS A 1029 62.42 -10.15 -40.28
CA LYS A 1029 62.40 -11.62 -40.32
C LYS A 1029 61.02 -12.15 -40.69
N GLN A 1030 59.96 -11.65 -40.05
CA GLN A 1030 58.58 -12.03 -40.40
C GLN A 1030 58.21 -11.74 -41.86
N ILE A 1031 58.66 -10.62 -42.41
CA ILE A 1031 58.41 -10.25 -43.81
C ILE A 1031 59.19 -11.17 -44.77
N LEU A 1032 60.45 -11.51 -44.42
CA LEU A 1032 61.27 -12.44 -45.20
C LEU A 1032 60.68 -13.87 -45.17
N ASP A 1033 60.28 -14.35 -44.00
CA ASP A 1033 59.67 -15.67 -43.81
C ASP A 1033 58.33 -15.80 -44.56
N ARG A 1034 57.58 -14.70 -44.69
CA ARG A 1034 56.34 -14.66 -45.50
C ARG A 1034 56.59 -14.64 -47.01
N GLY A 1035 57.81 -14.34 -47.45
CA GLY A 1035 58.17 -14.31 -48.87
C GLY A 1035 57.67 -13.08 -49.65
N ASP A 1036 57.37 -11.97 -48.96
CA ASP A 1036 56.76 -10.78 -49.57
C ASP A 1036 57.66 -10.07 -50.61
N PHE A 1037 58.97 -10.29 -50.55
CA PHE A 1037 59.95 -9.68 -51.43
C PHE A 1037 60.72 -10.75 -52.21
N LYS A 1038 60.75 -10.61 -53.53
CA LYS A 1038 61.57 -11.46 -54.41
C LYS A 1038 63.04 -11.35 -54.02
N GLN A 1039 63.72 -12.49 -53.91
CA GLN A 1039 65.16 -12.57 -53.64
C GLN A 1039 65.95 -11.71 -54.64
N GLY A 1040 66.86 -10.89 -54.13
CA GLY A 1040 67.69 -9.95 -54.91
C GLY A 1040 67.03 -8.58 -55.18
N SER A 1041 65.77 -8.37 -54.84
CA SER A 1041 65.16 -7.02 -54.90
C SER A 1041 65.76 -6.09 -53.84
N ALA A 1042 65.70 -4.76 -54.08
CA ALA A 1042 66.20 -3.76 -53.13
C ALA A 1042 65.54 -3.89 -51.74
N GLY A 1043 64.25 -4.21 -51.69
CA GLY A 1043 63.54 -4.48 -50.45
C GLY A 1043 64.04 -5.76 -49.76
N TYR A 1044 64.22 -6.86 -50.50
CA TYR A 1044 64.79 -8.10 -49.96
C TYR A 1044 66.19 -7.88 -49.37
N VAL A 1045 67.08 -7.22 -50.11
CA VAL A 1045 68.45 -6.93 -49.66
C VAL A 1045 68.44 -6.08 -48.39
N PHE A 1046 67.60 -5.04 -48.33
CA PHE A 1046 67.47 -4.21 -47.13
C PHE A 1046 67.01 -5.02 -45.91
N LEU A 1047 65.97 -5.83 -46.04
CA LEU A 1047 65.46 -6.65 -44.93
C LEU A 1047 66.50 -7.69 -44.49
N LYS A 1048 67.17 -8.34 -45.46
CA LYS A 1048 68.19 -9.37 -45.21
C LYS A 1048 69.43 -8.78 -44.54
N ASN A 1049 69.87 -7.57 -44.92
CA ASN A 1049 70.97 -6.88 -44.24
C ASN A 1049 70.66 -6.61 -42.76
N ILE A 1050 69.42 -6.23 -42.44
CA ILE A 1050 68.99 -6.05 -41.05
C ILE A 1050 69.00 -7.38 -40.28
N THR A 1051 68.46 -8.46 -40.86
CA THR A 1051 68.47 -9.76 -40.17
C THR A 1051 69.88 -10.30 -39.98
N ASP A 1052 70.72 -10.23 -41.01
CA ASP A 1052 72.09 -10.75 -41.00
C ASP A 1052 72.95 -10.01 -39.99
N SER A 1053 72.83 -8.67 -39.91
CA SER A 1053 73.56 -7.87 -38.92
C SER A 1053 73.24 -8.24 -37.46
N VAL A 1054 72.08 -8.82 -37.19
CA VAL A 1054 71.72 -9.31 -35.84
C VAL A 1054 72.15 -10.75 -35.64
N GLU A 1055 72.00 -11.59 -36.65
CA GLU A 1055 72.30 -13.04 -36.57
C GLU A 1055 73.79 -13.34 -36.63
N THR A 1056 74.62 -12.45 -37.20
CA THR A 1056 76.09 -12.58 -37.24
C THR A 1056 76.80 -11.96 -36.03
N THR A 1057 76.09 -11.18 -35.21
CA THR A 1057 76.63 -10.51 -34.01
C THR A 1057 76.21 -11.21 -32.70
N ARG A 1058 75.53 -12.36 -32.80
CA ARG A 1058 75.30 -13.33 -31.72
C ARG A 1058 76.27 -14.48 -31.87
#